data_AF-A0A936FNM4-F1
#
_entry.id   AF-A0A936FNM4-F1
#
_cell.length_a   1.000
_cell.length_b   1.000
_cell.length_c   1.000
_cell.angle_alpha   90.00
_cell.angle_beta   90.00
_cell.angle_gamma   90.00
#
_symmetry.space_group_name_H-M   'P 1'
#
loop_
_entity.id
_entity.type
_entity.pdbx_description
1 polymer ?
#
loop_
_entity_poly.entity_id
_entity_poly.type
_entity_poly.pdbx_seq_one_letter_code
_entity_poly.pdbx_strand_id
1 'polypeptide(L)'
;MGRQSAARRHRADSPAGAALRRPHRAAAAPGRRRQPRRPGAERLRPGGAGAPPRRAATAGRPPGGGEAPRSAAGRLRGAARGRRVPGLHRRHGGTLRRRRLRHLPRRRLDGGRTRGGGRRRADRPAARSDRRRAERQCPVPRRRGRGDRAAAGGTHAGETRRTAREPRSRPARGDGPCGARARPRRRDAARRRRLHRRRIEAMKHKVKRIHFVGIGGAGMSGIAEVLATQGYQVSGSDLAASAVTRRLAGLGIAIHIGHAAAHVAGTDAVVVSTAVAADNPEVVAARAAGVPVVPRALMLAELMRLKQGIAIAGTHGKTTTTSLIASVLAEGGLDPTFVIGGRLLSAGANARLGKGDFLVAEADESDASFLYLQPVLAVITNIDADHMETYDHDFGKLKRAFVDFAQRLPFYGVVVVCSDDGNLREILPAITKPIVTYGLGEGAQLRAVEVANIGGRMRFIARAAQCEDLALELNLPGIHNVQNALAAIAVGREVGVPDAAIAKALSEFHGVGRRFQRHGEVRLASGGSCTLIDDYGHHPVEMAATIAAARGSFPDRRLVLAFQPHRYTRTRDLFEDFVRVLSTVDALVLADVYPAGEAPLVAADGRALARALRVAGKVEPVFVESVGDVPSALQALLRDGDVVVTMGAGSIGQVPALLTANAS
;
A
#
# COMPACT_ATOMS: atom_id res chain seq x y z
N MET A 1 -49.47 8.46 -24.89
CA MET A 1 -50.57 9.33 -25.33
C MET A 1 -50.45 10.64 -24.55
N GLY A 2 -50.54 11.86 -25.09
CA GLY A 2 -50.64 12.29 -26.48
C GLY A 2 -50.09 13.72 -26.64
N ARG A 3 -49.54 14.00 -27.82
CA ARG A 3 -48.98 15.27 -28.30
C ARG A 3 -50.03 16.40 -28.40
N GLN A 4 -49.58 17.64 -28.26
CA GLN A 4 -49.95 18.86 -29.02
C GLN A 4 -48.98 19.99 -28.58
N SER A 5 -48.61 21.01 -29.37
CA SER A 5 -48.94 21.37 -30.77
C SER A 5 -47.70 21.96 -31.46
N ALA A 6 -47.71 22.12 -32.79
CA ALA A 6 -46.57 22.55 -33.58
C ALA A 6 -46.84 23.76 -34.49
N ALA A 7 -45.88 24.71 -34.46
CA ALA A 7 -45.28 25.41 -35.60
C ALA A 7 -46.10 26.28 -36.58
N ARG A 8 -45.62 27.52 -36.79
CA ARG A 8 -45.29 28.21 -38.08
C ARG A 8 -44.93 29.69 -37.78
N ARG A 9 -44.17 30.46 -38.59
CA ARG A 9 -43.00 30.24 -39.49
C ARG A 9 -42.52 31.64 -39.99
N HIS A 10 -41.33 31.70 -40.61
CA HIS A 10 -40.62 32.83 -41.29
C HIS A 10 -39.50 33.46 -40.44
N ARG A 11 -38.20 33.27 -40.79
CA ARG A 11 -37.42 33.85 -41.92
C ARG A 11 -37.17 35.36 -41.72
N ALA A 12 -35.95 35.89 -41.78
CA ALA A 12 -34.66 35.33 -42.22
C ALA A 12 -33.50 35.88 -41.32
N ASP A 13 -32.19 35.80 -41.58
CA ASP A 13 -31.43 35.31 -42.76
C ASP A 13 -30.00 34.82 -42.36
N SER A 14 -28.98 34.99 -43.19
CA SER A 14 -27.54 34.74 -42.93
C SER A 14 -26.64 35.73 -43.70
N PRO A 15 -25.33 35.79 -43.39
CA PRO A 15 -24.31 35.29 -44.33
C PRO A 15 -23.28 34.37 -43.61
N ALA A 16 -22.81 33.24 -44.17
CA ALA A 16 -21.90 33.07 -45.32
C ALA A 16 -20.52 33.76 -45.14
N GLY A 17 -19.36 33.10 -45.24
CA GLY A 17 -19.06 31.67 -45.42
C GLY A 17 -17.55 31.38 -45.60
N ALA A 18 -17.25 30.11 -45.95
CA ALA A 18 -15.99 29.55 -46.52
C ALA A 18 -14.87 29.06 -45.57
N ALA A 19 -14.13 27.97 -45.84
CA ALA A 19 -14.35 26.81 -46.75
C ALA A 19 -13.40 25.64 -46.36
N LEU A 20 -13.74 24.40 -46.76
CA LEU A 20 -12.86 23.22 -46.64
C LEU A 20 -11.70 23.26 -47.65
N ARG A 21 -10.53 22.67 -47.31
CA ARG A 21 -9.59 22.06 -48.30
C ARG A 21 -8.48 21.18 -47.69
N ARG A 22 -8.55 19.88 -47.98
CA ARG A 22 -7.46 18.91 -48.26
C ARG A 22 -8.09 17.83 -49.19
N PRO A 23 -7.37 17.08 -50.03
CA PRO A 23 -5.93 16.75 -49.97
C PRO A 23 -5.15 17.03 -51.27
N HIS A 24 -3.83 16.81 -51.27
CA HIS A 24 -3.09 16.39 -52.46
C HIS A 24 -1.83 15.59 -52.10
N ARG A 25 -1.63 14.47 -52.81
CA ARG A 25 -0.32 13.82 -53.03
C ARG A 25 0.23 14.34 -54.36
N ALA A 26 1.52 14.69 -54.39
CA ALA A 26 2.39 14.54 -55.55
C ALA A 26 3.85 14.65 -55.08
N ALA A 27 4.73 13.77 -55.55
CA ALA A 27 6.16 13.82 -55.28
C ALA A 27 6.93 13.65 -56.60
N ALA A 28 7.96 14.46 -56.81
CA ALA A 28 8.91 14.32 -57.91
C ALA A 28 10.31 14.73 -57.41
N ALA A 29 11.34 14.05 -57.92
CA ALA A 29 12.73 14.15 -57.46
C ALA A 29 13.49 15.31 -58.16
N PRO A 30 14.79 15.54 -57.87
CA PRO A 30 15.85 14.72 -58.50
C PRO A 30 17.11 14.45 -57.63
N GLY A 31 17.99 13.54 -58.08
CA GLY A 31 19.38 13.45 -57.57
C GLY A 31 20.03 12.06 -57.57
N ARG A 32 20.59 11.61 -58.70
CA ARG A 32 21.43 10.39 -58.77
C ARG A 32 22.88 10.66 -58.36
N ARG A 33 23.53 9.79 -57.56
CA ARG A 33 25.00 9.54 -57.64
C ARG A 33 25.45 8.20 -57.03
N ARG A 34 25.93 7.32 -57.92
CA ARG A 34 26.99 6.27 -57.86
C ARG A 34 27.26 5.45 -56.58
N GLN A 35 27.31 4.12 -56.76
CA GLN A 35 27.97 3.13 -55.88
C GLN A 35 29.50 3.31 -55.84
N PRO A 36 30.20 2.64 -54.90
CA PRO A 36 31.12 1.58 -55.35
C PRO A 36 31.24 0.30 -54.49
N ARG A 37 31.36 -0.84 -55.20
CA ARG A 37 32.24 -2.02 -55.01
C ARG A 37 32.56 -2.63 -53.63
N ARG A 38 32.40 -3.96 -53.55
CA ARG A 38 33.12 -4.88 -52.63
C ARG A 38 34.57 -5.11 -53.10
N PRO A 39 35.48 -5.42 -52.17
CA PRO A 39 36.30 -6.65 -52.21
C PRO A 39 36.11 -7.45 -50.90
N GLY A 40 36.63 -8.65 -50.69
CA GLY A 40 37.41 -9.57 -51.51
C GLY A 40 37.76 -10.77 -50.61
N ALA A 41 37.79 -11.99 -51.13
CA ALA A 41 38.12 -13.19 -50.36
C ALA A 41 39.51 -13.68 -50.72
N GLU A 42 40.32 -14.05 -49.72
CA GLU A 42 41.60 -14.70 -49.96
C GLU A 42 41.78 -15.89 -49.03
N ARG A 43 42.35 -16.97 -49.57
CA ARG A 43 42.63 -18.23 -48.87
C ARG A 43 44.10 -18.26 -48.48
N LEU A 44 44.45 -18.96 -47.41
CA LEU A 44 45.61 -19.85 -47.37
C LEU A 44 45.48 -20.89 -46.23
N ARG A 45 45.85 -22.13 -46.56
CA ARG A 45 46.12 -23.32 -45.72
C ARG A 45 47.54 -23.80 -46.14
N PRO A 46 48.22 -24.82 -45.55
CA PRO A 46 47.73 -25.90 -44.67
C PRO A 46 48.65 -26.33 -43.50
N GLY A 47 48.23 -27.38 -42.78
CA GLY A 47 49.07 -28.21 -41.89
C GLY A 47 48.51 -28.36 -40.46
N GLY A 48 48.36 -29.55 -39.87
CA GLY A 48 48.49 -30.92 -40.41
C GLY A 48 48.29 -31.99 -39.31
N ALA A 49 47.76 -33.16 -39.70
CA ALA A 49 47.74 -34.46 -39.00
C ALA A 49 47.12 -34.61 -37.58
N GLY A 50 46.36 -35.71 -37.39
CA GLY A 50 45.84 -36.14 -36.06
C GLY A 50 44.54 -36.95 -36.12
N ALA A 51 44.59 -38.21 -36.56
CA ALA A 51 43.42 -39.10 -36.67
C ALA A 51 43.22 -40.01 -35.42
N PRO A 52 42.04 -40.64 -35.23
CA PRO A 52 41.65 -41.27 -33.95
C PRO A 52 41.67 -42.82 -33.96
N PRO A 53 41.45 -43.48 -32.80
CA PRO A 53 40.82 -44.81 -32.70
C PRO A 53 39.35 -44.66 -32.23
N ARG A 54 38.30 -45.27 -32.82
CA ARG A 54 37.98 -46.66 -33.24
C ARG A 54 37.61 -47.65 -32.12
N ARG A 55 36.29 -47.92 -32.04
CA ARG A 55 35.58 -49.22 -31.91
C ARG A 55 35.87 -50.19 -30.75
N ALA A 56 34.80 -50.52 -30.02
CA ALA A 56 34.38 -51.89 -29.67
C ALA A 56 32.84 -51.99 -29.88
N ALA A 57 32.27 -53.20 -30.05
CA ALA A 57 31.40 -53.41 -31.24
C ALA A 57 30.35 -54.56 -31.28
N THR A 58 30.20 -55.41 -30.26
CA THR A 58 29.33 -56.63 -30.31
C THR A 58 27.87 -56.29 -29.94
N ALA A 59 26.81 -56.46 -30.76
CA ALA A 59 26.33 -57.61 -31.57
C ALA A 59 25.86 -58.80 -30.71
N GLY A 60 24.67 -59.42 -30.87
CA GLY A 60 23.51 -59.17 -31.76
C GLY A 60 22.25 -59.87 -31.17
N ARG A 61 21.02 -59.35 -31.36
CA ARG A 61 19.99 -59.66 -32.40
C ARG A 61 19.10 -60.93 -32.16
N PRO A 62 17.85 -60.98 -32.71
CA PRO A 62 16.67 -61.71 -32.16
C PRO A 62 16.11 -62.73 -33.20
N PRO A 63 14.80 -62.97 -33.49
CA PRO A 63 13.50 -62.76 -32.81
C PRO A 63 12.48 -63.95 -32.87
N GLY A 64 11.26 -63.75 -32.35
CA GLY A 64 9.99 -64.50 -32.62
C GLY A 64 8.89 -63.94 -31.70
N GLY A 65 7.70 -63.50 -32.12
CA GLY A 65 6.63 -64.26 -32.80
C GLY A 65 5.78 -65.01 -31.75
N GLY A 66 4.47 -64.85 -31.57
CA GLY A 66 3.43 -64.02 -32.20
C GLY A 66 2.08 -64.23 -31.48
N GLU A 67 0.97 -63.79 -32.08
CA GLU A 67 -0.43 -64.15 -31.77
C GLU A 67 -1.13 -63.66 -30.46
N ALA A 68 -2.31 -63.07 -30.70
CA ALA A 68 -3.53 -63.19 -29.90
C ALA A 68 -4.65 -63.58 -30.90
N PRO A 69 -5.95 -63.77 -30.54
CA PRO A 69 -6.60 -63.88 -29.22
C PRO A 69 -7.54 -65.13 -29.11
N ARG A 70 -8.25 -65.34 -27.97
CA ARG A 70 -9.72 -65.66 -27.91
C ARG A 70 -10.29 -66.13 -26.54
N SER A 71 -11.36 -65.45 -26.11
CA SER A 71 -12.66 -65.99 -25.63
C SER A 71 -12.85 -66.73 -24.27
N ALA A 72 -14.13 -66.76 -23.85
CA ALA A 72 -14.78 -67.44 -22.72
C ALA A 72 -14.52 -66.83 -21.32
N ALA A 73 -15.47 -66.16 -20.62
CA ALA A 73 -16.87 -66.45 -20.26
C ALA A 73 -17.02 -67.27 -18.95
N GLY A 74 -17.59 -66.63 -17.91
CA GLY A 74 -17.95 -67.26 -16.64
C GLY A 74 -18.85 -66.35 -15.80
N ARG A 75 -20.13 -66.70 -15.65
CA ARG A 75 -21.13 -65.96 -14.85
C ARG A 75 -21.38 -66.65 -13.51
N LEU A 76 -21.51 -65.89 -12.42
CA LEU A 76 -22.40 -66.13 -11.26
C LEU A 76 -22.71 -64.75 -10.66
N ARG A 77 -23.95 -64.21 -10.66
CA ARG A 77 -25.11 -64.50 -9.77
C ARG A 77 -24.73 -64.55 -8.27
N GLY A 78 -25.27 -63.72 -7.37
CA GLY A 78 -26.16 -62.56 -7.56
C GLY A 78 -26.85 -62.10 -6.25
N ALA A 79 -27.79 -61.14 -6.38
CA ALA A 79 -28.80 -60.70 -5.41
C ALA A 79 -28.35 -59.95 -4.12
N ALA A 80 -29.17 -59.14 -3.44
CA ALA A 80 -30.29 -58.25 -3.83
C ALA A 80 -30.80 -57.46 -2.59
N ARG A 81 -31.59 -56.37 -2.81
CA ARG A 81 -32.37 -55.57 -1.82
C ARG A 81 -31.49 -54.62 -0.98
N GLY A 82 -31.83 -53.35 -0.73
CA GLY A 82 -33.13 -52.64 -0.70
C GLY A 82 -33.60 -52.50 0.76
N ARG A 83 -34.07 -51.36 1.30
CA ARG A 83 -34.81 -50.23 0.71
C ARG A 83 -34.81 -48.98 1.64
N ARG A 84 -35.02 -47.80 1.03
CA ARG A 84 -35.88 -46.65 1.41
C ARG A 84 -35.66 -45.81 2.70
N VAL A 85 -35.78 -44.50 2.45
CA VAL A 85 -36.07 -43.37 3.35
C VAL A 85 -37.52 -43.43 3.88
N PRO A 86 -37.83 -42.81 5.03
CA PRO A 86 -38.82 -41.73 5.02
C PRO A 86 -38.44 -40.51 5.90
N GLY A 87 -38.97 -39.33 5.58
CA GLY A 87 -38.89 -38.14 6.43
C GLY A 87 -40.27 -37.75 6.99
N LEU A 88 -40.33 -36.80 7.94
CA LEU A 88 -41.58 -36.15 8.36
C LEU A 88 -41.34 -34.80 9.10
N HIS A 89 -42.41 -34.02 9.26
CA HIS A 89 -42.46 -32.59 9.58
C HIS A 89 -42.75 -32.25 11.07
N ARG A 90 -42.72 -30.92 11.36
CA ARG A 90 -43.37 -30.16 12.45
C ARG A 90 -42.56 -30.01 13.76
N ARG A 91 -42.80 -29.00 14.63
CA ARG A 91 -43.11 -27.55 14.50
C ARG A 91 -43.19 -26.98 15.95
N HIS A 92 -42.95 -25.68 16.14
CA HIS A 92 -43.31 -24.84 17.31
C HIS A 92 -42.61 -25.04 18.68
N GLY A 93 -42.02 -23.95 19.17
CA GLY A 93 -42.52 -23.27 20.39
C GLY A 93 -41.71 -23.40 21.68
N GLY A 94 -41.63 -22.30 22.46
CA GLY A 94 -41.26 -22.33 23.88
C GLY A 94 -40.11 -21.40 24.28
N THR A 95 -40.42 -20.32 25.00
CA THR A 95 -39.47 -19.36 25.57
C THR A 95 -39.21 -19.59 27.07
N LEU A 96 -38.18 -18.89 27.59
CA LEU A 96 -37.99 -18.41 28.99
C LEU A 96 -37.02 -19.13 29.97
N ARG A 97 -36.01 -18.32 30.34
CA ARG A 97 -35.47 -18.02 31.69
C ARG A 97 -34.47 -18.95 32.40
N ARG A 98 -33.25 -18.38 32.49
CA ARG A 98 -32.44 -18.13 33.71
C ARG A 98 -32.16 -19.29 34.68
N ARG A 99 -30.86 -19.58 34.87
CA ARG A 99 -30.25 -19.65 36.22
C ARG A 99 -28.84 -19.07 36.23
N ARG A 100 -28.50 -18.40 37.34
CA ARG A 100 -27.14 -17.89 37.66
C ARG A 100 -26.34 -18.98 38.36
N LEU A 101 -25.01 -18.97 38.21
CA LEU A 101 -24.10 -19.41 39.27
C LEU A 101 -22.91 -18.44 39.40
N ARG A 102 -22.32 -18.39 40.60
CA ARG A 102 -21.29 -17.41 41.04
C ARG A 102 -19.93 -18.10 41.28
N HIS A 103 -18.90 -17.26 41.30
CA HIS A 103 -17.55 -17.39 41.87
C HIS A 103 -17.22 -18.57 42.80
N LEU A 104 -15.93 -18.98 42.81
CA LEU A 104 -14.94 -18.77 43.90
C LEU A 104 -13.49 -19.15 43.41
N PRO A 105 -12.38 -18.87 44.15
CA PRO A 105 -11.07 -18.58 43.53
C PRO A 105 -9.83 -19.34 44.06
N ARG A 106 -8.67 -19.06 43.43
CA ARG A 106 -7.28 -19.07 43.96
C ARG A 106 -6.77 -20.25 44.80
N ARG A 107 -5.67 -20.88 44.35
CA ARG A 107 -4.53 -21.26 45.22
C ARG A 107 -3.17 -21.00 44.55
N ARG A 108 -2.18 -20.63 45.37
CA ARG A 108 -0.74 -20.64 45.05
C ARG A 108 -0.17 -22.04 45.28
N LEU A 109 0.95 -22.37 44.62
CA LEU A 109 1.98 -23.25 45.21
C LEU A 109 3.38 -22.72 44.87
N ASP A 110 4.25 -22.80 45.87
CA ASP A 110 5.69 -22.52 45.83
C ASP A 110 6.48 -23.83 45.68
N GLY A 111 7.70 -23.73 45.15
CA GLY A 111 8.84 -24.57 45.56
C GLY A 111 8.93 -26.02 45.03
N GLY A 112 10.11 -26.38 44.50
CA GLY A 112 10.46 -27.78 44.21
C GLY A 112 11.79 -27.93 43.44
N ARG A 113 12.89 -28.16 44.15
CA ARG A 113 14.22 -28.43 43.56
C ARG A 113 14.47 -29.94 43.37
N THR A 114 15.03 -30.34 42.22
CA THR A 114 16.06 -31.40 42.06
C THR A 114 16.85 -31.07 40.78
N ARG A 115 18.18 -30.97 40.67
CA ARG A 115 19.41 -31.68 41.16
C ARG A 115 19.88 -32.87 40.30
N GLY A 116 21.10 -32.71 39.75
CA GLY A 116 21.97 -33.75 39.17
C GLY A 116 21.81 -33.92 37.65
N GLY A 117 22.85 -33.99 36.81
CA GLY A 117 24.31 -33.83 36.93
C GLY A 117 24.86 -34.04 35.48
N GLY A 118 25.95 -33.49 34.97
CA GLY A 118 27.22 -33.04 35.54
C GLY A 118 28.37 -33.72 34.77
N ARG A 119 29.37 -32.91 34.33
CA ARG A 119 30.76 -33.23 33.87
C ARG A 119 30.97 -33.20 32.34
N ARG A 120 32.10 -32.71 31.78
CA ARG A 120 33.43 -32.22 32.26
C ARG A 120 33.96 -31.13 31.28
N ARG A 121 34.67 -30.07 31.74
CA ARG A 121 36.13 -29.76 31.56
C ARG A 121 36.64 -29.75 30.10
N ALA A 122 37.54 -28.88 29.63
CA ALA A 122 38.51 -27.95 30.26
C ALA A 122 38.83 -26.76 29.29
N ASP A 123 39.72 -25.78 29.48
CA ASP A 123 40.64 -25.42 30.57
C ASP A 123 40.98 -23.89 30.59
N ARG A 124 41.73 -23.43 31.60
CA ARG A 124 42.25 -22.05 31.85
C ARG A 124 43.67 -21.84 31.25
N PRO A 125 44.34 -20.64 31.22
CA PRO A 125 44.46 -19.57 32.25
C PRO A 125 44.24 -18.11 31.75
N ALA A 126 43.92 -17.06 32.51
CA ALA A 126 44.26 -16.53 33.84
C ALA A 126 45.36 -15.43 33.86
N ALA A 127 44.97 -14.17 34.12
CA ALA A 127 45.80 -13.09 34.67
C ALA A 127 44.92 -12.06 35.42
N ARG A 128 45.53 -11.26 36.32
CA ARG A 128 44.85 -10.42 37.33
C ARG A 128 44.87 -8.93 36.97
N SER A 129 43.83 -8.17 37.35
CA SER A 129 43.97 -6.90 38.11
C SER A 129 42.64 -6.26 38.52
N ASP A 130 42.36 -6.34 39.82
CA ASP A 130 41.87 -5.30 40.77
C ASP A 130 41.33 -3.91 40.29
N ARG A 131 40.51 -3.30 41.18
CA ARG A 131 40.10 -1.88 41.31
C ARG A 131 38.84 -1.33 40.58
N ARG A 132 37.74 -1.38 41.34
CA ARG A 132 36.85 -0.26 41.74
C ARG A 132 36.57 0.92 40.76
N ARG A 133 35.29 1.01 40.37
CA ARG A 133 34.38 2.17 40.50
C ARG A 133 35.00 3.59 40.49
N ALA A 134 34.72 4.34 39.43
CA ALA A 134 34.81 5.81 39.42
C ALA A 134 33.54 6.42 38.79
N GLU A 135 32.62 6.90 39.63
CA GLU A 135 31.55 7.80 39.19
C GLU A 135 32.14 9.21 38.99
N ARG A 136 31.87 9.86 37.85
CA ARG A 136 32.18 11.28 37.65
C ARG A 136 31.01 12.00 36.99
N GLN A 137 30.29 12.79 37.80
CA GLN A 137 29.41 13.84 37.32
C GLN A 137 30.21 15.14 37.14
N CYS A 138 29.85 15.95 36.14
CA CYS A 138 30.38 17.29 35.91
C CYS A 138 29.29 18.37 36.16
N PRO A 139 29.67 19.65 36.38
CA PRO A 139 29.08 20.42 37.48
C PRO A 139 28.07 21.51 37.11
N VAL A 140 27.31 21.95 38.12
CA VAL A 140 26.46 23.15 38.12
C VAL A 140 27.18 24.28 38.90
N PRO A 141 27.17 25.55 38.43
CA PRO A 141 27.93 26.63 39.06
C PRO A 141 27.28 27.22 40.33
N ARG A 142 28.13 27.69 41.26
CA ARG A 142 27.76 28.30 42.55
C ARG A 142 27.70 29.83 42.51
N ARG A 143 26.77 30.42 43.26
CA ARG A 143 26.98 31.63 44.11
C ARG A 143 26.17 31.41 45.40
N ARG A 144 26.82 31.22 46.56
CA ARG A 144 27.21 32.24 47.57
C ARG A 144 26.00 33.00 48.14
N GLY A 145 25.70 32.95 49.44
CA GLY A 145 26.29 32.14 50.53
C GLY A 145 26.02 32.72 51.93
N ARG A 146 26.47 31.99 52.98
CA ARG A 146 26.44 32.32 54.44
C ARG A 146 25.03 32.58 55.00
N GLY A 147 24.62 32.08 56.17
CA GLY A 147 25.28 31.60 57.39
C GLY A 147 24.30 31.97 58.53
N ASP A 148 24.24 31.38 59.72
CA ASP A 148 24.99 30.33 60.40
C ASP A 148 23.99 29.61 61.37
N ARG A 149 24.40 28.47 61.97
CA ARG A 149 24.15 27.98 63.36
C ARG A 149 22.83 28.30 64.11
N ALA A 150 22.26 27.43 64.97
CA ALA A 150 22.53 26.02 65.32
C ALA A 150 21.43 25.48 66.28
N ALA A 151 21.44 24.15 66.48
CA ALA A 151 21.08 23.40 67.70
C ALA A 151 19.63 23.37 68.24
N ALA A 152 19.18 22.13 68.53
CA ALA A 152 18.30 21.64 69.63
C ALA A 152 16.92 22.31 69.89
N GLY A 153 15.89 21.61 70.38
CA GLY A 153 15.72 20.21 70.77
C GLY A 153 14.61 20.09 71.84
N GLY A 154 13.90 18.95 71.94
CA GLY A 154 12.93 18.65 73.01
C GLY A 154 11.55 19.34 72.88
N THR A 155 10.45 18.63 72.65
CA THR A 155 9.57 17.96 73.65
C THR A 155 8.87 18.87 74.65
N HIS A 156 7.55 19.10 74.49
CA HIS A 156 6.53 18.40 75.28
C HIS A 156 5.09 18.62 74.76
N ALA A 157 4.17 17.78 75.23
CA ALA A 157 2.76 17.75 74.84
C ALA A 157 1.86 18.56 75.80
N GLY A 158 0.63 18.84 75.38
CA GLY A 158 -0.41 19.42 76.23
C GLY A 158 -1.75 19.56 75.49
N GLU A 159 -2.70 18.68 75.77
CA GLU A 159 -4.08 18.80 75.28
C GLU A 159 -4.86 19.87 76.07
N THR A 160 -5.89 20.48 75.46
CA THR A 160 -7.29 20.36 75.96
C THR A 160 -8.31 21.03 75.02
N ARG A 161 -9.58 20.65 75.19
CA ARG A 161 -10.74 20.97 74.33
C ARG A 161 -11.60 22.13 74.89
N ARG A 162 -12.43 22.74 74.01
CA ARG A 162 -13.86 23.18 74.17
C ARG A 162 -14.11 24.57 73.54
N THR A 163 -14.70 24.67 72.35
CA THR A 163 -16.15 24.63 71.95
C THR A 163 -16.94 25.94 72.10
N ALA A 164 -17.31 26.50 70.94
CA ALA A 164 -18.59 27.17 70.60
C ALA A 164 -18.99 28.51 71.26
N ARG A 165 -19.15 29.56 70.43
CA ARG A 165 -20.43 30.27 70.18
C ARG A 165 -20.33 31.39 69.11
N GLU A 166 -21.38 31.51 68.32
CA GLU A 166 -21.86 32.68 67.57
C GLU A 166 -23.32 32.98 68.07
N PRO A 167 -24.07 34.04 67.66
CA PRO A 167 -23.81 35.11 66.66
C PRO A 167 -24.20 36.57 67.09
N ARG A 168 -24.12 37.53 66.14
CA ARG A 168 -24.74 38.90 66.08
C ARG A 168 -24.01 40.02 66.89
N SER A 169 -23.88 41.29 66.42
CA SER A 169 -24.23 41.94 65.13
C SER A 169 -23.69 43.39 64.96
N ARG A 170 -23.01 43.70 63.83
CA ARG A 170 -22.86 45.01 63.11
C ARG A 170 -22.27 46.25 63.87
N PRO A 171 -21.83 47.36 63.19
CA PRO A 171 -21.82 47.67 61.74
C PRO A 171 -20.48 48.20 61.12
N ALA A 172 -20.54 48.45 59.80
CA ALA A 172 -19.88 49.52 59.02
C ALA A 172 -18.42 49.42 58.47
N ARG A 173 -18.38 49.15 57.15
CA ARG A 173 -17.56 49.77 56.06
C ARG A 173 -16.03 49.58 56.02
N GLY A 174 -15.57 48.99 54.91
CA GLY A 174 -14.16 48.89 54.53
C GLY A 174 -13.94 48.01 53.29
N ASP A 175 -14.55 48.35 52.15
CA ASP A 175 -14.43 47.55 50.92
C ASP A 175 -13.06 47.69 50.27
N GLY A 176 -12.23 46.65 50.39
CA GLY A 176 -10.96 46.49 49.67
C GLY A 176 -10.95 45.18 48.88
N PRO A 177 -10.91 45.19 47.53
CA PRO A 177 -10.99 43.96 46.75
C PRO A 177 -9.69 43.14 46.81
N CYS A 178 -9.85 41.84 47.05
CA CYS A 178 -8.76 40.88 47.20
C CYS A 178 -8.02 40.59 45.87
N GLY A 179 -6.80 40.06 45.98
CA GLY A 179 -5.81 40.09 44.90
C GLY A 179 -6.10 39.22 43.66
N ALA A 180 -6.04 39.84 42.49
CA ALA A 180 -5.99 39.15 41.20
C ALA A 180 -4.57 38.67 40.87
N ARG A 181 -4.31 37.35 40.93
CA ARG A 181 -3.07 36.77 40.39
C ARG A 181 -3.03 36.96 38.86
N ALA A 182 -2.04 37.70 38.37
CA ALA A 182 -1.94 38.07 36.97
C ALA A 182 -1.78 36.85 36.03
N ARG A 183 -2.70 36.69 35.07
CA ARG A 183 -2.56 35.72 33.97
C ARG A 183 -1.42 36.15 33.03
N PRO A 184 -0.55 35.25 32.55
CA PRO A 184 0.46 35.58 31.55
C PRO A 184 -0.18 36.16 30.28
N ARG A 185 0.32 37.30 29.81
CA ARG A 185 -0.33 38.09 28.74
C ARG A 185 -0.25 37.36 27.39
N ARG A 186 -1.40 37.24 26.69
CA ARG A 186 -1.53 36.64 25.33
C ARG A 186 -0.53 37.17 24.28
N ARG A 187 0.08 38.35 24.49
CA ARG A 187 1.10 38.95 23.60
C ARG A 187 2.37 38.08 23.45
N ASP A 188 2.81 37.35 24.47
CA ASP A 188 4.03 36.53 24.37
C ASP A 188 3.87 35.29 23.48
N ALA A 189 2.68 34.67 23.47
CA ALA A 189 2.39 33.55 22.59
C ALA A 189 2.41 33.98 21.11
N ALA A 190 1.85 35.16 20.79
CA ALA A 190 1.89 35.74 19.45
C ALA A 190 3.33 36.11 19.03
N ARG A 191 4.13 36.67 19.94
CA ARG A 191 5.55 37.01 19.71
C ARG A 191 6.40 35.76 19.49
N ARG A 192 6.19 34.69 20.28
CA ARG A 192 6.83 33.37 20.08
C ARG A 192 6.42 32.72 18.76
N ARG A 193 5.13 32.78 18.36
CA ARG A 193 4.68 32.31 17.04
C ARG A 193 5.33 33.09 15.89
N ARG A 194 5.47 34.42 15.98
CA ARG A 194 6.22 35.22 14.98
C ARG A 194 7.71 34.88 14.94
N LEU A 195 8.36 34.68 16.08
CA LEU A 195 9.78 34.27 16.14
C LEU A 195 10.01 32.85 15.62
N HIS A 196 9.08 31.93 15.86
CA HIS A 196 9.12 30.58 15.31
C HIS A 196 8.89 30.58 13.79
N ARG A 197 7.89 31.34 13.30
CA ARG A 197 7.66 31.53 11.85
C ARG A 197 8.89 32.14 11.17
N ARG A 198 9.52 33.17 11.76
CA ARG A 198 10.80 33.74 11.27
C ARG A 198 11.97 32.75 11.32
N ARG A 199 12.02 31.83 12.27
CA ARG A 199 13.03 30.74 12.30
C ARG A 199 12.79 29.69 11.22
N ILE A 200 11.54 29.37 10.90
CA ILE A 200 11.18 28.48 9.79
C ILE A 200 11.47 29.15 8.44
N GLU A 201 11.15 30.44 8.28
CA GLU A 201 11.57 31.25 7.13
C GLU A 201 13.10 31.26 6.99
N ALA A 202 13.85 31.42 8.10
CA ALA A 202 15.30 31.41 8.08
C ALA A 202 15.93 30.07 7.65
N MET A 203 15.24 28.93 7.80
CA MET A 203 15.72 27.64 7.28
C MET A 203 15.58 27.53 5.76
N LYS A 204 14.73 28.33 5.10
CA LYS A 204 14.61 28.38 3.62
C LYS A 204 15.83 28.98 2.90
N HIS A 205 16.93 29.29 3.60
CA HIS A 205 17.99 30.15 3.05
C HIS A 205 19.25 29.44 2.50
N LYS A 206 19.45 28.13 2.68
CA LYS A 206 20.57 27.41 2.05
C LYS A 206 20.22 26.66 0.75
N VAL A 207 19.10 25.96 0.71
CA VAL A 207 18.64 25.22 -0.48
C VAL A 207 17.52 26.01 -1.14
N LYS A 208 17.75 26.49 -2.36
CA LYS A 208 16.77 27.21 -3.19
C LYS A 208 16.53 26.51 -4.52
N ARG A 209 17.58 25.94 -5.11
CA ARG A 209 17.62 25.26 -6.41
C ARG A 209 17.73 23.75 -6.21
N ILE A 210 16.72 23.02 -6.69
CA ILE A 210 16.64 21.57 -6.53
C ILE A 210 16.48 20.94 -7.91
N HIS A 211 17.34 19.97 -8.25
CA HIS A 211 17.31 19.27 -9.53
C HIS A 211 16.84 17.82 -9.35
N PHE A 212 15.96 17.34 -10.22
CA PHE A 212 15.40 15.99 -10.15
C PHE A 212 15.90 15.13 -11.32
N VAL A 213 16.63 14.04 -11.02
CA VAL A 213 17.06 13.06 -12.02
C VAL A 213 16.00 11.97 -12.16
N GLY A 214 15.37 11.89 -13.34
CA GLY A 214 14.18 11.06 -13.58
C GLY A 214 12.89 11.74 -13.12
N ILE A 215 12.74 13.03 -13.42
CA ILE A 215 11.62 13.88 -12.93
C ILE A 215 10.24 13.44 -13.45
N GLY A 216 10.18 12.72 -14.58
CA GLY A 216 8.96 12.21 -15.19
C GLY A 216 8.32 11.04 -14.46
N GLY A 217 9.02 10.39 -13.52
CA GLY A 217 8.47 9.32 -12.69
C GLY A 217 7.34 9.81 -11.78
N ALA A 218 6.29 9.00 -11.60
CA ALA A 218 5.07 9.39 -10.88
C ALA A 218 5.34 9.97 -9.47
N GLY A 219 6.21 9.32 -8.67
CA GLY A 219 6.59 9.82 -7.35
C GLY A 219 7.57 11.00 -7.38
N MET A 220 8.34 11.19 -8.45
CA MET A 220 9.30 12.31 -8.58
C MET A 220 8.57 13.59 -8.99
N SER A 221 7.70 13.50 -10.01
CA SER A 221 6.93 14.63 -10.53
C SER A 221 6.04 15.30 -9.48
N GLY A 222 5.40 14.52 -8.60
CA GLY A 222 4.59 15.05 -7.51
C GLY A 222 5.41 15.85 -6.49
N ILE A 223 6.58 15.33 -6.10
CA ILE A 223 7.50 16.02 -5.18
C ILE A 223 8.02 17.32 -5.81
N ALA A 224 8.41 17.27 -7.10
CA ALA A 224 8.87 18.43 -7.85
C ALA A 224 7.81 19.54 -7.96
N GLU A 225 6.56 19.18 -8.29
CA GLU A 225 5.41 20.09 -8.35
C GLU A 225 5.14 20.77 -7.00
N VAL A 226 5.20 20.02 -5.90
CA VAL A 226 5.00 20.55 -4.54
C VAL A 226 6.11 21.53 -4.14
N LEU A 227 7.37 21.25 -4.47
CA LEU A 227 8.49 22.15 -4.18
C LEU A 227 8.41 23.44 -5.01
N ALA A 228 8.09 23.34 -6.30
CA ALA A 228 7.96 24.51 -7.18
C ALA A 228 6.94 25.51 -6.61
N THR A 229 5.76 25.05 -6.18
CA THR A 229 4.73 25.94 -5.61
C THR A 229 5.04 26.43 -4.19
N GLN A 230 5.95 25.78 -3.45
CA GLN A 230 6.49 26.32 -2.20
C GLN A 230 7.54 27.44 -2.40
N GLY A 231 7.87 27.76 -3.65
CA GLY A 231 8.80 28.82 -4.05
C GLY A 231 10.24 28.36 -4.23
N TYR A 232 10.50 27.05 -4.33
CA TYR A 232 11.81 26.53 -4.72
C TYR A 232 11.99 26.64 -6.25
N GLN A 233 13.20 26.92 -6.70
CA GLN A 233 13.57 26.81 -8.11
C GLN A 233 13.80 25.34 -8.43
N VAL A 234 12.83 24.72 -9.11
CA VAL A 234 12.89 23.30 -9.46
C VAL A 234 13.33 23.16 -10.92
N SER A 235 14.22 22.20 -11.15
CA SER A 235 14.64 21.72 -12.46
C SER A 235 14.69 20.19 -12.45
N GLY A 236 14.84 19.56 -13.62
CA GLY A 236 15.08 18.13 -13.68
C GLY A 236 15.33 17.59 -15.08
N SER A 237 15.83 16.37 -15.13
CA SER A 237 16.13 15.60 -16.32
C SER A 237 15.26 14.35 -16.41
N ASP A 238 15.00 13.88 -17.62
CA ASP A 238 14.44 12.55 -17.87
C ASP A 238 14.94 12.00 -19.21
N LEU A 239 14.93 10.67 -19.39
CA LEU A 239 15.39 10.04 -20.63
C LEU A 239 14.49 10.37 -21.83
N ALA A 240 13.20 10.59 -21.60
CA ALA A 240 12.22 10.79 -22.66
C ALA A 240 11.16 11.86 -22.32
N ALA A 241 10.67 12.55 -23.35
CA ALA A 241 9.60 13.53 -23.21
C ALA A 241 8.23 12.84 -23.02
N SER A 242 7.59 13.05 -21.87
CA SER A 242 6.31 12.43 -21.50
C SER A 242 5.22 13.48 -21.30
N ALA A 243 3.97 13.05 -21.12
CA ALA A 243 2.88 13.95 -20.73
C ALA A 243 3.17 14.63 -19.37
N VAL A 244 3.87 13.93 -18.46
CA VAL A 244 4.27 14.44 -17.16
C VAL A 244 5.32 15.54 -17.30
N THR A 245 6.39 15.31 -18.07
CA THR A 245 7.45 16.32 -18.22
C THR A 245 6.97 17.56 -18.97
N ARG A 246 6.09 17.40 -19.98
CA ARG A 246 5.40 18.54 -20.62
C ARG A 246 4.53 19.34 -19.65
N ARG A 247 3.79 18.66 -18.75
CA ARG A 247 2.97 19.32 -17.71
C ARG A 247 3.85 20.12 -16.74
N LEU A 248 4.96 19.54 -16.27
CA LEU A 248 5.89 20.22 -15.36
C LEU A 248 6.55 21.45 -16.02
N ALA A 249 6.97 21.34 -17.29
CA ALA A 249 7.47 22.49 -18.04
C ALA A 249 6.43 23.62 -18.15
N GLY A 250 5.14 23.28 -18.33
CA GLY A 250 4.03 24.24 -18.28
C GLY A 250 3.80 24.92 -16.93
N LEU A 251 4.37 24.38 -15.83
CA LEU A 251 4.40 25.01 -14.51
C LEU A 251 5.66 25.88 -14.28
N GLY A 252 6.48 26.09 -15.30
CA GLY A 252 7.72 26.88 -15.23
C GLY A 252 8.93 26.11 -14.67
N ILE A 253 8.84 24.79 -14.54
CA ILE A 253 9.97 23.93 -14.12
C ILE A 253 10.90 23.73 -15.32
N ALA A 254 12.21 23.93 -15.13
CA ALA A 254 13.19 23.68 -16.19
C ALA A 254 13.37 22.17 -16.42
N ILE A 255 13.02 21.69 -17.61
CA ILE A 255 13.08 20.27 -17.98
C ILE A 255 14.16 20.05 -19.04
N HIS A 256 15.03 19.06 -18.79
CA HIS A 256 16.04 18.57 -19.72
C HIS A 256 15.68 17.16 -20.19
N ILE A 257 15.99 16.83 -21.45
CA ILE A 257 15.82 15.48 -22.00
C ILE A 257 17.21 14.88 -22.25
N GLY A 258 17.42 13.66 -21.76
CA GLY A 258 18.74 13.05 -21.60
C GLY A 258 19.47 13.54 -20.34
N HIS A 259 20.57 12.88 -20.00
CA HIS A 259 21.37 13.20 -18.82
C HIS A 259 22.71 13.83 -19.19
N ALA A 260 23.07 14.94 -18.54
CA ALA A 260 24.34 15.63 -18.77
C ALA A 260 24.82 16.37 -17.52
N ALA A 261 26.12 16.31 -17.23
CA ALA A 261 26.74 16.96 -16.07
C ALA A 261 26.42 18.47 -15.95
N ALA A 262 26.17 19.16 -17.07
CA ALA A 262 25.81 20.57 -17.09
C ALA A 262 24.43 20.87 -16.47
N HIS A 263 23.50 19.90 -16.41
CA HIS A 263 22.14 20.12 -15.90
C HIS A 263 22.10 20.37 -14.38
N VAL A 264 23.09 19.88 -13.64
CA VAL A 264 23.21 20.08 -12.18
C VAL A 264 24.04 21.31 -11.80
N ALA A 265 24.52 22.08 -12.78
CA ALA A 265 25.37 23.24 -12.54
C ALA A 265 24.66 24.31 -11.70
N GLY A 266 25.26 24.66 -10.55
CA GLY A 266 24.67 25.62 -9.63
C GLY A 266 23.37 25.13 -8.97
N THR A 267 23.18 23.83 -8.79
CA THR A 267 22.08 23.29 -7.98
C THR A 267 22.50 23.18 -6.52
N ASP A 268 21.56 23.39 -5.58
CA ASP A 268 21.85 23.35 -4.15
C ASP A 268 21.57 21.96 -3.54
N ALA A 269 20.77 21.13 -4.24
CA ALA A 269 20.54 19.72 -3.97
C ALA A 269 20.08 18.98 -5.24
N VAL A 270 20.40 17.69 -5.34
CA VAL A 270 19.93 16.80 -6.41
C VAL A 270 19.08 15.67 -5.81
N VAL A 271 17.88 15.45 -6.34
CA VAL A 271 16.98 14.36 -5.96
C VAL A 271 17.03 13.27 -7.02
N VAL A 272 17.26 12.03 -6.59
CA VAL A 272 17.34 10.87 -7.50
C VAL A 272 16.18 9.89 -7.27
N SER A 273 15.66 9.34 -8.37
CA SER A 273 14.77 8.19 -8.31
C SER A 273 15.58 6.90 -8.10
N THR A 274 14.93 5.82 -7.65
CA THR A 274 15.57 4.50 -7.49
C THR A 274 16.03 3.87 -8.81
N ALA A 275 15.56 4.37 -9.96
CA ALA A 275 15.98 3.93 -11.29
C ALA A 275 17.24 4.65 -11.81
N VAL A 276 17.78 5.63 -11.06
CA VAL A 276 18.99 6.37 -11.46
C VAL A 276 20.22 5.63 -10.94
N ALA A 277 21.02 5.11 -11.87
CA ALA A 277 22.29 4.46 -11.55
C ALA A 277 23.34 5.44 -10.99
N ALA A 278 24.27 4.94 -10.18
CA ALA A 278 25.24 5.75 -9.45
C ALA A 278 26.34 6.40 -10.34
N ASP A 279 26.48 5.92 -11.57
CA ASP A 279 27.36 6.39 -12.64
C ASP A 279 26.70 7.43 -13.56
N ASN A 280 25.41 7.76 -13.33
CA ASN A 280 24.71 8.80 -14.08
C ASN A 280 25.51 10.12 -14.05
N PRO A 281 25.73 10.80 -15.19
CA PRO A 281 26.64 11.95 -15.28
C PRO A 281 26.22 13.14 -14.41
N GLU A 282 24.92 13.29 -14.12
CA GLU A 282 24.41 14.32 -13.20
C GLU A 282 24.70 13.98 -11.74
N VAL A 283 24.59 12.70 -11.36
CA VAL A 283 24.91 12.21 -10.01
C VAL A 283 26.41 12.31 -9.73
N VAL A 284 27.25 11.94 -10.70
CA VAL A 284 28.70 12.05 -10.61
C VAL A 284 29.12 13.52 -10.51
N ALA A 285 28.59 14.40 -11.36
CA ALA A 285 28.89 15.83 -11.32
C ALA A 285 28.43 16.50 -10.02
N ALA A 286 27.24 16.17 -9.51
CA ALA A 286 26.75 16.68 -8.23
C ALA A 286 27.67 16.29 -7.07
N ARG A 287 28.09 15.02 -7.00
CA ARG A 287 29.04 14.52 -5.99
C ARG A 287 30.40 15.22 -6.10
N ALA A 288 30.93 15.38 -7.30
CA ALA A 288 32.20 16.08 -7.54
C ALA A 288 32.15 17.56 -7.12
N ALA A 289 30.99 18.22 -7.28
CA ALA A 289 30.74 19.59 -6.84
C ALA A 289 30.37 19.71 -5.34
N GLY A 290 30.33 18.62 -4.57
CA GLY A 290 29.92 18.61 -3.17
C GLY A 290 28.42 18.88 -2.94
N VAL A 291 27.60 18.81 -4.00
CA VAL A 291 26.15 19.01 -3.94
C VAL A 291 25.48 17.74 -3.36
N PRO A 292 24.61 17.86 -2.34
CA PRO A 292 23.98 16.69 -1.73
C PRO A 292 23.05 15.98 -2.72
N VAL A 293 23.30 14.68 -2.93
CA VAL A 293 22.45 13.78 -3.69
C VAL A 293 21.53 13.04 -2.73
N VAL A 294 20.22 13.23 -2.86
CA VAL A 294 19.20 12.80 -1.91
C VAL A 294 18.22 11.82 -2.58
N PRO A 295 17.97 10.63 -2.02
CA PRO A 295 16.92 9.73 -2.48
C PRO A 295 15.52 10.35 -2.42
N ARG A 296 14.65 9.99 -3.39
CA ARG A 296 13.22 10.36 -3.43
C ARG A 296 12.51 10.29 -2.07
N ALA A 297 12.70 9.20 -1.32
CA ALA A 297 12.02 8.99 -0.04
C ALA A 297 12.43 10.00 1.05
N LEU A 298 13.71 10.41 1.07
CA LEU A 298 14.19 11.46 1.98
C LEU A 298 13.63 12.84 1.61
N MET A 299 13.47 13.13 0.31
CA MET A 299 12.80 14.38 -0.10
C MET A 299 11.30 14.38 0.25
N LEU A 300 10.62 13.24 0.16
CA LEU A 300 9.23 13.10 0.65
C LEU A 300 9.14 13.32 2.16
N ALA A 301 10.10 12.81 2.94
CA ALA A 301 10.19 13.05 4.38
C ALA A 301 10.36 14.55 4.71
N GLU A 302 11.23 15.27 4.00
CA GLU A 302 11.40 16.71 4.18
C GLU A 302 10.15 17.51 3.79
N LEU A 303 9.44 17.13 2.72
CA LEU A 303 8.12 17.70 2.41
C LEU A 303 7.11 17.46 3.53
N MET A 304 7.13 16.27 4.14
CA MET A 304 6.26 15.91 5.26
C MET A 304 6.57 16.70 6.54
N ARG A 305 7.79 17.19 6.73
CA ARG A 305 8.16 18.10 7.83
C ARG A 305 7.65 19.54 7.64
N LEU A 306 7.25 19.93 6.43
CA LEU A 306 6.75 21.28 6.10
C LEU A 306 5.22 21.38 6.09
N LYS A 307 4.51 20.25 6.11
CA LYS A 307 3.05 20.11 6.12
C LYS A 307 2.60 19.24 7.30
N GLN A 308 1.30 19.11 7.51
CA GLN A 308 0.75 18.12 8.44
C GLN A 308 0.72 16.75 7.75
N GLY A 309 1.76 15.95 7.99
CA GLY A 309 1.92 14.62 7.40
C GLY A 309 0.91 13.59 7.90
N ILE A 310 0.18 12.98 6.96
CA ILE A 310 -0.64 11.78 7.15
C ILE A 310 0.02 10.66 6.36
N ALA A 311 0.56 9.65 7.04
CA ALA A 311 1.31 8.56 6.41
C ALA A 311 0.57 7.22 6.53
N ILE A 312 0.39 6.49 5.42
CA ILE A 312 -0.36 5.23 5.38
C ILE A 312 0.61 4.08 5.08
N ALA A 313 0.81 3.19 6.06
CA ALA A 313 1.67 2.02 5.99
C ALA A 313 0.89 0.70 6.18
N GLY A 314 1.60 -0.42 6.07
CA GLY A 314 1.09 -1.79 6.26
C GLY A 314 1.16 -2.60 4.95
N THR A 315 1.16 -3.92 5.01
CA THR A 315 1.51 -4.73 3.82
C THR A 315 0.53 -4.52 2.66
N HIS A 316 -0.78 -4.59 2.92
CA HIS A 316 -1.85 -4.50 1.92
C HIS A 316 -2.78 -3.30 2.13
N GLY A 317 -3.36 -2.78 1.04
CA GLY A 317 -4.41 -1.74 1.09
C GLY A 317 -3.90 -0.30 1.21
N LYS A 318 -2.59 -0.07 1.38
CA LYS A 318 -1.95 1.26 1.47
C LYS A 318 -2.48 2.26 0.43
N THR A 319 -2.35 1.92 -0.85
CA THR A 319 -2.73 2.80 -1.97
C THR A 319 -4.20 3.20 -1.94
N THR A 320 -5.10 2.25 -1.64
CA THR A 320 -6.55 2.47 -1.56
C THR A 320 -6.90 3.33 -0.37
N THR A 321 -6.37 3.04 0.81
CA THR A 321 -6.60 3.82 2.04
C THR A 321 -6.06 5.24 1.93
N THR A 322 -4.85 5.43 1.36
CA THR A 322 -4.27 6.74 1.04
C THR A 322 -5.21 7.55 0.13
N SER A 323 -5.79 6.89 -0.87
CA SER A 323 -6.72 7.51 -1.82
C SER A 323 -8.07 7.87 -1.21
N LEU A 324 -8.64 6.99 -0.37
CA LEU A 324 -9.88 7.26 0.37
C LEU A 324 -9.71 8.45 1.33
N ILE A 325 -8.59 8.50 2.07
CA ILE A 325 -8.24 9.64 2.94
C ILE A 325 -8.12 10.92 2.11
N ALA A 326 -7.38 10.90 0.99
CA ALA A 326 -7.24 12.08 0.13
C ALA A 326 -8.59 12.59 -0.39
N SER A 327 -9.51 11.71 -0.78
CA SER A 327 -10.87 12.07 -1.19
C SER A 327 -11.72 12.62 -0.03
N VAL A 328 -11.70 12.00 1.14
CA VAL A 328 -12.43 12.45 2.35
C VAL A 328 -11.98 13.85 2.77
N LEU A 329 -10.67 14.12 2.79
CA LEU A 329 -10.12 15.43 3.13
C LEU A 329 -10.43 16.48 2.06
N ALA A 330 -10.42 16.11 0.77
CA ALA A 330 -10.77 17.01 -0.32
C ALA A 330 -12.25 17.43 -0.26
N GLU A 331 -13.17 16.47 -0.06
CA GLU A 331 -14.60 16.73 0.11
C GLU A 331 -14.89 17.52 1.40
N GLY A 332 -14.11 17.29 2.45
CA GLY A 332 -14.11 18.11 3.67
C GLY A 332 -13.58 19.55 3.50
N GLY A 333 -13.21 19.97 2.29
CA GLY A 333 -12.71 21.32 2.00
C GLY A 333 -11.27 21.57 2.47
N LEU A 334 -10.53 20.55 2.89
CA LEU A 334 -9.16 20.66 3.40
C LEU A 334 -8.09 20.60 2.31
N ASP A 335 -8.48 20.39 1.03
CA ASP A 335 -7.64 20.39 -0.19
C ASP A 335 -6.21 19.86 0.04
N PRO A 336 -6.05 18.56 0.39
CA PRO A 336 -4.76 17.99 0.76
C PRO A 336 -3.81 17.92 -0.43
N THR A 337 -2.52 18.06 -0.16
CA THR A 337 -1.49 17.53 -1.06
C THR A 337 -1.44 16.01 -0.93
N PHE A 338 -1.32 15.27 -2.03
CA PHE A 338 -1.15 13.82 -1.94
C PHE A 338 -0.07 13.25 -2.87
N VAL A 339 0.57 12.16 -2.42
CA VAL A 339 1.56 11.37 -3.17
C VAL A 339 1.21 9.88 -2.97
N ILE A 340 0.71 9.25 -4.03
CA ILE A 340 0.10 7.91 -4.02
C ILE A 340 0.83 7.03 -5.04
N GLY A 341 1.06 5.75 -4.75
CA GLY A 341 1.69 4.80 -5.68
C GLY A 341 0.85 4.47 -6.92
N GLY A 342 -0.48 4.58 -6.81
CA GLY A 342 -1.46 4.36 -7.88
C GLY A 342 -2.14 5.63 -8.37
N ARG A 343 -2.81 5.54 -9.52
CA ARG A 343 -3.53 6.66 -10.14
C ARG A 343 -4.93 6.82 -9.53
N LEU A 344 -5.17 7.91 -8.81
CA LEU A 344 -6.52 8.24 -8.32
C LEU A 344 -7.40 8.61 -9.52
N LEU A 345 -8.49 7.87 -9.74
CA LEU A 345 -9.28 8.00 -10.98
C LEU A 345 -10.00 9.36 -11.08
N SER A 346 -10.55 9.86 -9.96
CA SER A 346 -11.22 11.17 -9.89
C SER A 346 -10.28 12.36 -10.14
N ALA A 347 -9.02 12.27 -9.70
CA ALA A 347 -8.01 13.30 -9.93
C ALA A 347 -7.21 13.10 -11.22
N GLY A 348 -7.33 11.94 -11.87
CA GLY A 348 -6.59 11.58 -13.08
C GLY A 348 -5.07 11.47 -12.88
N ALA A 349 -4.55 11.46 -11.65
CA ALA A 349 -3.13 11.57 -11.34
C ALA A 349 -2.72 10.76 -10.09
N ASN A 350 -1.43 10.44 -9.96
CA ASN A 350 -0.84 9.72 -8.82
C ASN A 350 -0.39 10.68 -7.71
N ALA A 351 -0.19 11.95 -8.04
CA ALA A 351 0.09 13.02 -7.10
C ALA A 351 -0.64 14.28 -7.54
N ARG A 352 -1.07 15.09 -6.56
CA ARG A 352 -1.66 16.42 -6.77
C ARG A 352 -1.20 17.33 -5.64
N LEU A 353 -0.84 18.56 -6.02
CA LEU A 353 -0.71 19.63 -5.06
C LEU A 353 -2.08 20.14 -4.61
N GLY A 354 -2.30 20.17 -3.30
CA GLY A 354 -3.42 20.84 -2.67
C GLY A 354 -2.96 22.07 -1.89
N LYS A 355 -3.83 23.06 -1.77
CA LYS A 355 -3.56 24.34 -1.09
C LYS A 355 -3.61 24.24 0.43
N GLY A 356 -4.22 23.18 0.99
CA GLY A 356 -4.35 22.98 2.42
C GLY A 356 -3.08 22.50 3.12
N ASP A 357 -3.12 22.47 4.45
CA ASP A 357 -1.95 22.18 5.30
C ASP A 357 -1.54 20.70 5.32
N PHE A 358 -2.42 19.78 4.90
CA PHE A 358 -2.17 18.33 4.95
C PHE A 358 -1.33 17.82 3.76
N LEU A 359 -0.47 16.84 4.05
CA LEU A 359 0.20 15.99 3.06
C LEU A 359 -0.15 14.52 3.35
N VAL A 360 -0.91 13.89 2.45
CA VAL A 360 -1.27 12.47 2.52
C VAL A 360 -0.27 11.67 1.67
N ALA A 361 0.43 10.71 2.26
CA ALA A 361 1.41 9.91 1.54
C ALA A 361 1.34 8.42 1.89
N GLU A 362 1.52 7.60 0.85
CA GLU A 362 1.81 6.18 1.00
C GLU A 362 3.22 5.99 1.59
N ALA A 363 3.33 5.13 2.60
CA ALA A 363 4.53 4.88 3.37
C ALA A 363 4.96 3.42 3.16
N ASP A 364 6.12 3.23 2.53
CA ASP A 364 6.58 1.93 2.04
C ASP A 364 7.47 1.24 3.08
N GLU A 365 7.05 0.04 3.50
CA GLU A 365 7.83 -0.85 4.36
C GLU A 365 8.84 -1.70 3.59
N SER A 366 8.66 -1.92 2.28
CA SER A 366 9.43 -2.93 1.52
C SER A 366 10.94 -2.68 1.47
N ASP A 367 11.36 -1.43 1.52
CA ASP A 367 12.75 -0.96 1.60
C ASP A 367 13.07 -0.25 2.93
N ALA A 368 12.18 -0.40 3.92
CA ALA A 368 12.15 0.34 5.17
C ALA A 368 12.15 1.89 5.04
N SER A 369 11.87 2.47 3.86
CA SER A 369 11.94 3.92 3.65
C SER A 369 10.86 4.73 4.36
N PHE A 370 9.77 4.10 4.82
CA PHE A 370 8.87 4.71 5.79
C PHE A 370 9.58 5.16 7.09
N LEU A 371 10.74 4.56 7.43
CA LEU A 371 11.65 5.01 8.48
C LEU A 371 12.49 6.25 8.07
N TYR A 372 12.04 7.05 7.13
CA TYR A 372 12.45 8.45 6.98
C TYR A 372 11.32 9.43 7.33
N LEU A 373 10.06 9.01 7.26
CA LEU A 373 8.90 9.88 7.44
C LEU A 373 8.75 10.34 8.91
N GLN A 374 8.16 11.53 9.08
CA GLN A 374 7.82 12.14 10.37
C GLN A 374 6.36 12.66 10.33
N PRO A 375 5.37 11.76 10.28
CA PRO A 375 3.96 12.15 10.24
C PRO A 375 3.48 12.74 11.57
N VAL A 376 2.37 13.49 11.51
CA VAL A 376 1.58 13.85 12.70
C VAL A 376 0.44 12.86 12.95
N LEU A 377 -0.01 12.16 11.91
CA LEU A 377 -0.98 11.07 11.99
C LEU A 377 -0.49 9.92 11.11
N ALA A 378 -0.55 8.69 11.60
CA ALA A 378 -0.23 7.50 10.81
C ALA A 378 -1.39 6.51 10.78
N VAL A 379 -1.51 5.80 9.66
CA VAL A 379 -2.38 4.63 9.53
C VAL A 379 -1.49 3.40 9.35
N ILE A 380 -1.79 2.31 10.05
CA ILE A 380 -1.19 0.99 9.79
C ILE A 380 -2.32 0.00 9.51
N THR A 381 -2.37 -0.48 8.27
CA THR A 381 -3.50 -1.25 7.75
C THR A 381 -3.49 -2.72 8.18
N ASN A 382 -2.33 -3.37 8.13
CA ASN A 382 -2.08 -4.77 8.49
C ASN A 382 -0.55 -5.01 8.51
N ILE A 383 -0.12 -6.14 9.07
CA ILE A 383 1.29 -6.60 8.98
C ILE A 383 1.29 -8.07 8.57
N ASP A 384 1.80 -8.34 7.38
CA ASP A 384 1.99 -9.67 6.81
C ASP A 384 3.40 -9.84 6.21
N ALA A 385 3.84 -11.07 6.01
CA ALA A 385 5.19 -11.45 5.63
C ALA A 385 5.46 -11.27 4.11
N ASP A 386 5.66 -10.02 3.69
CA ASP A 386 6.14 -9.68 2.34
C ASP A 386 7.47 -8.92 2.43
N HIS A 387 8.25 -8.89 1.34
CA HIS A 387 9.53 -8.16 1.24
C HIS A 387 10.55 -8.49 2.36
N MET A 388 10.51 -9.74 2.84
CA MET A 388 11.24 -10.21 4.02
C MET A 388 12.77 -10.16 3.94
N GLU A 389 13.35 -10.04 2.74
CA GLU A 389 14.79 -9.87 2.51
C GLU A 389 15.35 -8.62 3.22
N THR A 390 14.62 -7.51 3.17
CA THR A 390 14.94 -6.23 3.87
C THR A 390 15.02 -6.38 5.39
N TYR A 391 14.41 -7.43 5.92
CA TYR A 391 14.28 -7.71 7.35
C TYR A 391 15.07 -8.97 7.77
N ASP A 392 16.06 -9.39 6.98
CA ASP A 392 16.87 -10.61 7.18
C ASP A 392 16.01 -11.87 7.41
N HIS A 393 14.83 -11.93 6.78
CA HIS A 393 13.79 -12.95 6.98
C HIS A 393 13.26 -13.09 8.44
N ASP A 394 13.49 -12.10 9.31
CA ASP A 394 13.01 -12.05 10.69
C ASP A 394 11.73 -11.20 10.80
N PHE A 395 10.58 -11.87 10.96
CA PHE A 395 9.28 -11.21 11.11
C PHE A 395 9.18 -10.33 12.37
N GLY A 396 10.01 -10.60 13.38
CA GLY A 396 10.18 -9.74 14.55
C GLY A 396 10.86 -8.41 14.22
N LYS A 397 11.75 -8.35 13.22
CA LYS A 397 12.31 -7.09 12.71
C LYS A 397 11.28 -6.26 11.95
N LEU A 398 10.45 -6.90 11.11
CA LEU A 398 9.33 -6.23 10.44
C LEU A 398 8.36 -5.62 11.47
N LYS A 399 7.91 -6.39 12.47
CA LYS A 399 7.07 -5.90 13.58
C LYS A 399 7.70 -4.73 14.32
N ARG A 400 9.00 -4.80 14.64
CA ARG A 400 9.75 -3.70 15.28
C ARG A 400 9.80 -2.45 14.41
N ALA A 401 10.01 -2.59 13.09
CA ALA A 401 10.01 -1.44 12.18
C ALA A 401 8.66 -0.71 12.15
N PHE A 402 7.53 -1.43 12.23
CA PHE A 402 6.20 -0.80 12.38
C PHE A 402 6.04 -0.07 13.73
N VAL A 403 6.58 -0.61 14.82
CA VAL A 403 6.65 0.10 16.11
C VAL A 403 7.51 1.36 15.99
N ASP A 404 8.72 1.27 15.41
CA ASP A 404 9.62 2.39 15.21
C ASP A 404 9.03 3.48 14.30
N PHE A 405 8.24 3.08 13.29
CA PHE A 405 7.44 3.97 12.47
C PHE A 405 6.38 4.71 13.30
N ALA A 406 5.58 4.00 14.09
CA ALA A 406 4.62 4.61 15.00
C ALA A 406 5.30 5.51 16.06
N GLN A 407 6.53 5.19 16.47
CA GLN A 407 7.26 5.96 17.46
C GLN A 407 7.81 7.30 16.94
N ARG A 408 7.87 7.51 15.62
CA ARG A 408 8.29 8.78 14.99
C ARG A 408 7.27 9.90 15.07
N LEU A 409 6.00 9.58 15.33
CA LEU A 409 4.97 10.60 15.55
C LEU A 409 5.35 11.48 16.75
N PRO A 410 4.97 12.77 16.76
CA PRO A 410 5.05 13.56 17.98
C PRO A 410 4.21 12.93 19.10
N PHE A 411 4.45 13.29 20.36
CA PHE A 411 3.74 12.71 21.50
C PHE A 411 2.21 12.92 21.47
N TYR A 412 1.74 13.91 20.70
CA TYR A 412 0.34 14.25 20.46
C TYR A 412 -0.20 13.70 19.12
N GLY A 413 0.62 12.99 18.35
CA GLY A 413 0.21 12.39 17.08
C GLY A 413 -0.57 11.09 17.29
N VAL A 414 -1.49 10.78 16.38
CA VAL A 414 -2.41 9.65 16.50
C VAL A 414 -2.03 8.53 15.53
N VAL A 415 -2.05 7.28 16.00
CA VAL A 415 -1.88 6.09 15.17
C VAL A 415 -3.22 5.37 15.01
N VAL A 416 -3.69 5.28 13.78
CA VAL A 416 -4.92 4.59 13.38
C VAL A 416 -4.55 3.17 12.94
N VAL A 417 -5.10 2.13 13.58
CA VAL A 417 -4.66 0.74 13.39
C VAL A 417 -5.83 -0.22 13.23
N CYS A 418 -5.70 -1.23 12.35
CA CYS A 418 -6.69 -2.28 12.26
C CYS A 418 -6.55 -3.25 13.46
N SER A 419 -7.61 -3.41 14.25
CA SER A 419 -7.63 -4.36 15.37
C SER A 419 -8.08 -5.77 14.98
N ASP A 420 -8.58 -5.98 13.76
CA ASP A 420 -8.88 -7.33 13.26
C ASP A 420 -7.58 -8.13 13.04
N ASP A 421 -6.53 -7.47 12.55
CA ASP A 421 -5.19 -8.02 12.33
C ASP A 421 -4.53 -8.50 13.65
N GLY A 422 -4.01 -9.72 13.64
CA GLY A 422 -3.39 -10.33 14.82
C GLY A 422 -1.98 -9.80 15.13
N ASN A 423 -1.21 -9.46 14.10
CA ASN A 423 0.16 -8.96 14.22
C ASN A 423 0.18 -7.51 14.70
N LEU A 424 -0.78 -6.68 14.26
CA LEU A 424 -1.03 -5.35 14.80
C LEU A 424 -1.43 -5.43 16.28
N ARG A 425 -2.40 -6.29 16.63
CA ARG A 425 -2.81 -6.51 18.04
C ARG A 425 -1.66 -6.87 18.96
N GLU A 426 -0.69 -7.67 18.48
CA GLU A 426 0.50 -8.03 19.24
C GLU A 426 1.42 -6.84 19.53
N ILE A 427 1.58 -5.90 18.58
CA ILE A 427 2.48 -4.74 18.74
C ILE A 427 1.85 -3.53 19.44
N LEU A 428 0.51 -3.46 19.58
CA LEU A 428 -0.16 -2.31 20.23
C LEU A 428 0.44 -1.92 21.60
N PRO A 429 0.79 -2.85 22.51
CA PRO A 429 1.38 -2.50 23.81
C PRO A 429 2.75 -1.81 23.73
N ALA A 430 3.45 -1.90 22.59
CA ALA A 430 4.74 -1.24 22.36
C ALA A 430 4.59 0.17 21.74
N ILE A 431 3.38 0.53 21.27
CA ILE A 431 3.08 1.85 20.71
C ILE A 431 2.67 2.77 21.88
N THR A 432 3.48 3.80 22.14
CA THR A 432 3.26 4.73 23.28
C THR A 432 2.56 6.03 22.87
N LYS A 433 2.09 6.12 21.62
CA LYS A 433 1.28 7.23 21.10
C LYS A 433 -0.20 6.98 21.38
N PRO A 434 -1.07 8.01 21.36
CA PRO A 434 -2.51 7.82 21.19
C PRO A 434 -2.85 6.87 20.03
N ILE A 435 -3.74 5.90 20.28
CA ILE A 435 -4.17 4.89 19.31
C ILE A 435 -5.68 5.00 19.07
N VAL A 436 -6.09 4.92 17.80
CA VAL A 436 -7.49 4.70 17.39
C VAL A 436 -7.57 3.38 16.64
N THR A 437 -8.23 2.40 17.24
CA THR A 437 -8.44 1.07 16.65
C THR A 437 -9.69 1.04 15.76
N TYR A 438 -9.61 0.38 14.61
CA TYR A 438 -10.75 0.15 13.73
C TYR A 438 -10.86 -1.32 13.28
N GLY A 439 -12.07 -1.77 12.93
CA GLY A 439 -12.28 -3.13 12.44
C GLY A 439 -13.75 -3.55 12.37
N LEU A 440 -13.98 -4.85 12.20
CA LEU A 440 -15.29 -5.49 12.31
C LEU A 440 -15.50 -6.11 13.70
N GLY A 441 -14.41 -6.48 14.37
CA GLY A 441 -14.42 -7.10 15.70
C GLY A 441 -14.89 -6.16 16.82
N GLU A 442 -15.39 -6.74 17.92
CA GLU A 442 -15.99 -5.98 19.03
C GLU A 442 -14.99 -5.14 19.83
N GLY A 443 -13.69 -5.43 19.71
CA GLY A 443 -12.62 -4.68 20.37
C GLY A 443 -12.18 -3.40 19.64
N ALA A 444 -12.78 -3.06 18.49
CA ALA A 444 -12.48 -1.83 17.75
C ALA A 444 -13.18 -0.60 18.36
N GLN A 445 -12.47 0.52 18.48
CA GLN A 445 -13.06 1.82 18.87
C GLN A 445 -13.97 2.39 17.78
N LEU A 446 -13.64 2.16 16.50
CA LEU A 446 -14.46 2.46 15.34
C LEU A 446 -14.79 1.16 14.59
N ARG A 447 -16.04 0.72 14.63
CA ARG A 447 -16.47 -0.60 14.16
C ARG A 447 -17.43 -0.50 12.98
N ALA A 448 -17.23 -1.32 11.95
CA ALA A 448 -18.27 -1.59 10.96
C ALA A 448 -19.23 -2.67 11.46
N VAL A 449 -20.54 -2.39 11.42
CA VAL A 449 -21.62 -3.36 11.65
C VAL A 449 -22.58 -3.38 10.47
N GLU A 450 -23.43 -4.41 10.40
CA GLU A 450 -24.45 -4.55 9.35
C GLU A 450 -23.88 -4.50 7.92
N VAL A 451 -22.69 -5.10 7.75
CA VAL A 451 -21.94 -5.10 6.49
C VAL A 451 -22.62 -5.99 5.44
N ALA A 452 -23.00 -5.41 4.30
CA ALA A 452 -23.60 -6.11 3.17
C ALA A 452 -22.99 -5.64 1.83
N ASN A 453 -22.86 -6.55 0.86
CA ASN A 453 -22.56 -6.20 -0.54
C ASN A 453 -23.87 -6.14 -1.32
N ILE A 454 -24.17 -4.98 -1.93
CA ILE A 454 -25.35 -4.72 -2.74
C ILE A 454 -24.88 -4.24 -4.12
N GLY A 455 -24.90 -5.13 -5.12
CA GLY A 455 -24.55 -4.79 -6.50
C GLY A 455 -23.10 -4.33 -6.74
N GLY A 456 -22.17 -4.75 -5.87
CA GLY A 456 -20.77 -4.30 -5.90
C GLY A 456 -20.48 -3.02 -5.12
N ARG A 457 -21.45 -2.54 -4.33
CA ARG A 457 -21.28 -1.48 -3.32
C ARG A 457 -21.40 -2.07 -1.92
N MET A 458 -20.57 -1.62 -0.99
CA MET A 458 -20.64 -2.08 0.40
C MET A 458 -21.48 -1.12 1.23
N ARG A 459 -22.53 -1.63 1.89
CA ARG A 459 -23.31 -0.88 2.90
C ARG A 459 -22.94 -1.36 4.29
N PHE A 460 -22.81 -0.43 5.24
CA PHE A 460 -22.48 -0.71 6.64
C PHE A 460 -22.78 0.51 7.52
N ILE A 461 -22.81 0.30 8.83
CA ILE A 461 -22.86 1.37 9.83
C ILE A 461 -21.49 1.46 10.51
N ALA A 462 -20.89 2.65 10.51
CA ALA A 462 -19.69 2.95 11.27
C ALA A 462 -20.07 3.47 12.67
N ARG A 463 -19.89 2.62 13.68
CA ARG A 463 -20.20 2.87 15.08
C ARG A 463 -18.94 3.18 15.87
N ALA A 464 -18.96 4.24 16.67
CA ALA A 464 -17.90 4.56 17.63
C ALA A 464 -18.50 5.01 18.96
N ALA A 465 -17.78 4.75 20.06
CA ALA A 465 -18.23 5.21 21.38
C ALA A 465 -18.29 6.74 21.41
N GLN A 466 -19.39 7.30 21.95
CA GLN A 466 -19.62 8.75 22.06
C GLN A 466 -19.76 9.51 20.73
N CYS A 467 -19.95 8.81 19.61
CA CYS A 467 -20.35 9.39 18.32
C CYS A 467 -21.73 8.86 17.92
N GLU A 468 -22.41 9.57 17.02
CA GLU A 468 -23.58 9.02 16.33
C GLU A 468 -23.15 7.94 15.31
N ASP A 469 -24.04 6.97 15.11
CA ASP A 469 -23.88 5.89 14.14
C ASP A 469 -23.96 6.46 12.71
N LEU A 470 -22.90 6.30 11.93
CA LEU A 470 -22.84 6.79 10.55
C LEU A 470 -23.16 5.67 9.57
N ALA A 471 -24.37 5.70 8.99
CA ALA A 471 -24.76 4.81 7.91
C ALA A 471 -24.05 5.19 6.60
N LEU A 472 -23.45 4.22 5.92
CA LEU A 472 -22.56 4.44 4.80
C LEU A 472 -22.84 3.51 3.62
N GLU A 473 -22.63 4.05 2.42
CA GLU A 473 -22.44 3.28 1.19
C GLU A 473 -21.06 3.59 0.63
N LEU A 474 -20.28 2.55 0.34
CA LEU A 474 -18.94 2.64 -0.24
C LEU A 474 -18.98 2.09 -1.66
N ASN A 475 -18.55 2.90 -2.63
CA ASN A 475 -18.47 2.50 -4.04
C ASN A 475 -17.21 1.67 -4.38
N LEU A 476 -16.85 0.75 -3.49
CA LEU A 476 -15.84 -0.29 -3.68
C LEU A 476 -16.36 -1.59 -3.06
N PRO A 477 -16.26 -2.74 -3.74
CA PRO A 477 -16.69 -4.02 -3.18
C PRO A 477 -15.65 -4.61 -2.23
N GLY A 478 -16.10 -5.50 -1.35
CA GLY A 478 -15.25 -6.32 -0.48
C GLY A 478 -15.07 -5.76 0.94
N ILE A 479 -15.00 -6.68 1.91
CA ILE A 479 -14.83 -6.36 3.34
C ILE A 479 -13.49 -5.64 3.60
N HIS A 480 -12.43 -5.98 2.86
CA HIS A 480 -11.14 -5.31 2.94
C HIS A 480 -11.26 -3.80 2.60
N ASN A 481 -12.15 -3.42 1.69
CA ASN A 481 -12.40 -2.01 1.37
C ASN A 481 -13.28 -1.32 2.42
N VAL A 482 -14.14 -2.04 3.14
CA VAL A 482 -14.80 -1.53 4.35
C VAL A 482 -13.76 -1.20 5.43
N GLN A 483 -12.77 -2.08 5.65
CA GLN A 483 -11.66 -1.80 6.57
C GLN A 483 -10.82 -0.58 6.12
N ASN A 484 -10.49 -0.47 4.84
CA ASN A 484 -9.82 0.71 4.27
C ASN A 484 -10.65 2.01 4.46
N ALA A 485 -11.98 1.92 4.34
CA ALA A 485 -12.89 3.03 4.58
C ALA A 485 -12.99 3.40 6.07
N LEU A 486 -12.99 2.44 7.00
CA LEU A 486 -12.91 2.71 8.45
C LEU A 486 -11.65 3.48 8.83
N ALA A 487 -10.50 3.15 8.24
CA ALA A 487 -9.28 3.95 8.40
C ALA A 487 -9.49 5.40 7.92
N ALA A 488 -10.10 5.59 6.74
CA ALA A 488 -10.39 6.92 6.22
C ALA A 488 -11.39 7.72 7.07
N ILE A 489 -12.40 7.06 7.65
CA ILE A 489 -13.38 7.67 8.58
C ILE A 489 -12.68 8.11 9.87
N ALA A 490 -11.82 7.26 10.44
CA ALA A 490 -11.05 7.59 11.63
C ALA A 490 -10.16 8.82 11.40
N VAL A 491 -9.41 8.86 10.28
CA VAL A 491 -8.58 10.02 9.91
C VAL A 491 -9.41 11.27 9.65
N GLY A 492 -10.54 11.14 8.93
CA GLY A 492 -11.45 12.24 8.64
C GLY A 492 -12.00 12.88 9.91
N ARG A 493 -12.51 12.07 10.84
CA ARG A 493 -13.04 12.54 12.14
C ARG A 493 -11.93 13.15 13.01
N GLU A 494 -10.74 12.56 13.07
CA GLU A 494 -9.60 13.08 13.85
C GLU A 494 -9.17 14.50 13.42
N VAL A 495 -9.25 14.80 12.12
CA VAL A 495 -8.94 16.16 11.61
C VAL A 495 -10.16 17.06 11.42
N GLY A 496 -11.34 16.63 11.88
CA GLY A 496 -12.56 17.44 11.91
C GLY A 496 -13.35 17.55 10.60
N VAL A 497 -13.21 16.58 9.68
CA VAL A 497 -14.09 16.49 8.50
C VAL A 497 -15.52 16.16 8.93
N PRO A 498 -16.56 16.90 8.49
CA PRO A 498 -17.95 16.57 8.80
C PRO A 498 -18.38 15.21 8.25
N ASP A 499 -19.11 14.43 9.04
CA ASP A 499 -19.57 13.08 8.66
C ASP A 499 -20.34 13.03 7.33
N ALA A 500 -21.09 14.09 6.98
CA ALA A 500 -21.76 14.19 5.68
C ALA A 500 -20.78 14.25 4.50
N ALA A 501 -19.65 14.94 4.65
CA ALA A 501 -18.58 14.97 3.65
C ALA A 501 -17.84 13.62 3.58
N ILE A 502 -17.65 12.94 4.72
CA ILE A 502 -17.10 11.57 4.75
C ILE A 502 -18.02 10.61 3.98
N ALA A 503 -19.33 10.61 4.28
CA ALA A 503 -20.31 9.73 3.63
C ALA A 503 -20.41 9.98 2.11
N LYS A 504 -20.39 11.25 1.69
CA LYS A 504 -20.37 11.61 0.27
C LYS A 504 -19.08 11.13 -0.42
N ALA A 505 -17.91 11.42 0.15
CA ALA A 505 -16.62 11.01 -0.41
C ALA A 505 -16.49 9.48 -0.60
N LEU A 506 -17.07 8.66 0.29
CA LEU A 506 -17.05 7.20 0.18
C LEU A 506 -18.06 6.65 -0.85
N SER A 507 -19.23 7.26 -0.97
CA SER A 507 -20.29 6.84 -1.92
C SER A 507 -20.04 7.30 -3.36
N GLU A 508 -19.29 8.39 -3.55
CA GLU A 508 -18.83 8.90 -4.84
C GLU A 508 -17.40 8.43 -5.20
N PHE A 509 -16.74 7.61 -4.38
CA PHE A 509 -15.37 7.17 -4.64
C PHE A 509 -15.27 6.34 -5.93
N HIS A 510 -14.64 6.89 -6.97
CA HIS A 510 -14.52 6.24 -8.28
C HIS A 510 -13.45 5.15 -8.37
N GLY A 511 -12.65 4.92 -7.33
CA GLY A 511 -11.59 3.91 -7.32
C GLY A 511 -10.19 4.44 -7.61
N VAL A 512 -9.23 3.52 -7.52
CA VAL A 512 -7.83 3.71 -7.92
C VAL A 512 -7.59 2.85 -9.15
N GLY A 513 -6.80 3.34 -10.10
CA GLY A 513 -6.45 2.58 -11.29
C GLY A 513 -5.83 1.23 -10.90
N ARG A 514 -6.29 0.15 -11.53
CA ARG A 514 -5.89 -1.23 -11.25
C ARG A 514 -6.20 -1.72 -9.82
N ARG A 515 -7.18 -1.16 -9.11
CA ARG A 515 -7.66 -1.69 -7.81
C ARG A 515 -9.16 -1.97 -7.89
N PHE A 516 -9.51 -3.21 -8.19
CA PHE A 516 -10.86 -3.63 -8.61
C PHE A 516 -11.44 -2.71 -9.71
N GLN A 517 -10.63 -2.32 -10.70
CA GLN A 517 -11.04 -1.36 -11.72
C GLN A 517 -12.00 -2.04 -12.70
N ARG A 518 -13.27 -1.63 -12.69
CA ARG A 518 -14.29 -2.11 -13.63
C ARG A 518 -14.13 -1.42 -14.98
N HIS A 519 -13.95 -2.20 -16.05
CA HIS A 519 -13.89 -1.71 -17.44
C HIS A 519 -15.27 -1.74 -18.14
N GLY A 520 -16.28 -2.35 -17.51
CA GLY A 520 -17.64 -2.48 -18.06
C GLY A 520 -17.88 -3.86 -18.68
N GLU A 521 -18.87 -3.94 -19.56
CA GLU A 521 -19.16 -5.12 -20.36
C GLU A 521 -18.35 -5.12 -21.65
N VAL A 522 -17.66 -6.22 -21.93
CA VAL A 522 -16.92 -6.48 -23.17
C VAL A 522 -17.69 -7.49 -24.00
N ARG A 523 -17.91 -7.22 -25.28
CA ARG A 523 -18.59 -8.16 -26.19
C ARG A 523 -17.67 -9.33 -26.54
N LEU A 524 -18.23 -10.53 -26.59
CA LEU A 524 -17.51 -11.74 -26.96
C LEU A 524 -17.67 -12.02 -28.46
N ALA A 525 -16.61 -12.51 -29.11
CA ALA A 525 -16.65 -12.91 -30.53
C ALA A 525 -17.61 -14.08 -30.80
N SER A 526 -17.89 -14.90 -29.78
CA SER A 526 -18.90 -15.97 -29.79
C SER A 526 -20.36 -15.46 -29.72
N GLY A 527 -20.57 -14.16 -29.55
CA GLY A 527 -21.81 -13.59 -29.04
C GLY A 527 -21.85 -13.58 -27.51
N GLY A 528 -22.66 -12.68 -26.95
CA GLY A 528 -22.74 -12.40 -25.50
C GLY A 528 -21.80 -11.30 -25.02
N SER A 529 -21.76 -11.07 -23.71
CA SER A 529 -20.79 -10.19 -23.04
C SER A 529 -20.23 -10.78 -21.75
N CYS A 530 -19.08 -10.24 -21.32
CA CYS A 530 -18.51 -10.50 -20.00
C CYS A 530 -18.18 -9.19 -19.27
N THR A 531 -18.25 -9.19 -17.94
CA THR A 531 -17.77 -8.05 -17.15
C THR A 531 -16.26 -8.14 -17.04
N LEU A 532 -15.53 -7.07 -17.40
CA LEU A 532 -14.08 -7.01 -17.26
C LEU A 532 -13.65 -6.16 -16.04
N ILE A 533 -12.72 -6.69 -15.25
CA ILE A 533 -12.16 -6.08 -14.04
C ILE A 533 -10.63 -6.23 -14.07
N ASP A 534 -9.89 -5.16 -13.80
CA ASP A 534 -8.43 -5.22 -13.60
C ASP A 534 -8.04 -4.98 -12.13
N ASP A 535 -7.15 -5.81 -11.62
CA ASP A 535 -6.65 -5.72 -10.26
C ASP A 535 -5.12 -5.95 -10.16
N TYR A 536 -4.48 -5.15 -9.33
CA TYR A 536 -3.03 -5.20 -9.08
C TYR A 536 -2.66 -6.28 -8.04
N GLY A 537 -3.64 -6.97 -7.44
CA GLY A 537 -3.43 -8.04 -6.47
C GLY A 537 -2.40 -9.07 -6.97
N HIS A 538 -1.35 -9.28 -6.19
CA HIS A 538 -0.24 -10.15 -6.56
C HIS A 538 0.36 -10.91 -5.37
N HIS A 539 -0.05 -10.57 -4.14
CA HIS A 539 0.10 -11.42 -2.96
C HIS A 539 -1.16 -12.31 -2.79
N PRO A 540 -1.06 -13.59 -2.38
CA PRO A 540 -2.24 -14.48 -2.26
C PRO A 540 -3.38 -13.94 -1.40
N VAL A 541 -3.06 -13.16 -0.36
CA VAL A 541 -4.06 -12.48 0.50
C VAL A 541 -4.85 -11.43 -0.28
N GLU A 542 -4.19 -10.64 -1.12
CA GLU A 542 -4.85 -9.66 -2.00
C GLU A 542 -5.74 -10.37 -3.04
N MET A 543 -5.21 -11.43 -3.66
CA MET A 543 -5.96 -12.24 -4.64
C MET A 543 -7.24 -12.81 -4.03
N ALA A 544 -7.15 -13.40 -2.82
CA ALA A 544 -8.29 -13.94 -2.11
C ALA A 544 -9.32 -12.85 -1.77
N ALA A 545 -8.86 -11.67 -1.35
CA ALA A 545 -9.70 -10.53 -1.04
C ALA A 545 -10.44 -9.98 -2.29
N THR A 546 -9.78 -9.92 -3.45
CA THR A 546 -10.37 -9.54 -4.74
C THR A 546 -11.35 -10.61 -5.26
N ILE A 547 -11.01 -11.90 -5.17
CA ILE A 547 -11.90 -13.01 -5.55
C ILE A 547 -13.17 -13.00 -4.69
N ALA A 548 -13.04 -12.84 -3.37
CA ALA A 548 -14.19 -12.72 -2.47
C ALA A 548 -15.06 -11.49 -2.78
N ALA A 549 -14.44 -10.34 -3.12
CA ALA A 549 -15.16 -9.15 -3.54
C ALA A 549 -15.91 -9.34 -4.88
N ALA A 550 -15.31 -10.05 -5.83
CA ALA A 550 -15.95 -10.42 -7.10
C ALA A 550 -17.15 -11.35 -6.86
N ARG A 551 -16.98 -12.45 -6.11
CA ARG A 551 -18.08 -13.35 -5.75
C ARG A 551 -19.22 -12.65 -5.02
N GLY A 552 -18.91 -11.79 -4.04
CA GLY A 552 -19.95 -11.01 -3.33
C GLY A 552 -20.68 -10.00 -4.21
N SER A 553 -20.07 -9.55 -5.30
CA SER A 553 -20.67 -8.60 -6.26
C SER A 553 -21.44 -9.30 -7.39
N PHE A 554 -21.11 -10.57 -7.65
CA PHE A 554 -21.60 -11.37 -8.77
C PHE A 554 -21.83 -12.84 -8.33
N PRO A 555 -22.75 -13.11 -7.38
CA PRO A 555 -22.85 -14.40 -6.68
C PRO A 555 -23.10 -15.60 -7.60
N ASP A 556 -23.90 -15.41 -8.64
CA ASP A 556 -24.33 -16.48 -9.55
C ASP A 556 -23.55 -16.51 -10.89
N ARG A 557 -22.49 -15.69 -11.02
CA ARG A 557 -21.72 -15.59 -12.28
C ARG A 557 -20.39 -16.33 -12.18
N ARG A 558 -20.01 -16.94 -13.30
CA ARG A 558 -18.75 -17.68 -13.42
C ARG A 558 -17.57 -16.70 -13.38
N LEU A 559 -16.60 -16.98 -12.50
CA LEU A 559 -15.41 -16.17 -12.30
C LEU A 559 -14.22 -16.76 -13.07
N VAL A 560 -13.78 -16.03 -14.09
CA VAL A 560 -12.63 -16.38 -14.93
C VAL A 560 -11.46 -15.47 -14.55
N LEU A 561 -10.38 -16.05 -14.04
CA LEU A 561 -9.18 -15.33 -13.64
C LEU A 561 -8.11 -15.44 -14.73
N ALA A 562 -7.57 -14.31 -15.17
CA ALA A 562 -6.30 -14.25 -15.88
C ALA A 562 -5.23 -13.73 -14.91
N PHE A 563 -4.26 -14.57 -14.54
CA PHE A 563 -3.24 -14.24 -13.55
C PHE A 563 -1.83 -14.24 -14.15
N GLN A 564 -1.03 -13.25 -13.75
CA GLN A 564 0.41 -13.22 -13.97
C GLN A 564 1.14 -13.14 -12.62
N PRO A 565 1.89 -14.18 -12.21
CA PRO A 565 2.75 -14.11 -11.03
C PRO A 565 3.80 -13.01 -11.18
N HIS A 566 4.23 -12.40 -10.07
CA HIS A 566 5.20 -11.31 -10.08
C HIS A 566 6.34 -11.59 -9.10
N ARG A 567 7.58 -11.66 -9.64
CA ARG A 567 8.82 -12.17 -9.04
C ARG A 567 8.87 -13.69 -8.85
N TYR A 568 10.05 -14.26 -9.08
CA TYR A 568 10.33 -15.68 -8.84
C TYR A 568 10.50 -15.96 -7.35
N THR A 569 11.13 -15.04 -6.61
CA THR A 569 11.28 -15.10 -5.14
C THR A 569 9.93 -15.28 -4.43
N ARG A 570 8.98 -14.37 -4.68
CA ARG A 570 7.61 -14.44 -4.15
C ARG A 570 6.87 -15.71 -4.59
N THR A 571 7.05 -16.12 -5.85
CA THR A 571 6.42 -17.35 -6.37
C THR A 571 6.93 -18.60 -5.67
N ARG A 572 8.22 -18.66 -5.31
CA ARG A 572 8.83 -19.70 -4.48
C ARG A 572 8.28 -19.65 -3.05
N ASP A 573 8.33 -18.48 -2.42
CA ASP A 573 8.08 -18.33 -0.97
C ASP A 573 6.62 -18.56 -0.60
N LEU A 574 5.69 -18.26 -1.51
CA LEU A 574 4.24 -18.34 -1.30
C LEU A 574 3.58 -19.38 -2.22
N PHE A 575 4.34 -20.35 -2.74
CA PHE A 575 3.91 -21.28 -3.79
C PHE A 575 2.61 -22.02 -3.43
N GLU A 576 2.53 -22.58 -2.22
CA GLU A 576 1.35 -23.32 -1.76
C GLU A 576 0.12 -22.42 -1.59
N ASP A 577 0.30 -21.18 -1.14
CA ASP A 577 -0.78 -20.21 -0.98
C ASP A 577 -1.29 -19.70 -2.34
N PHE A 578 -0.40 -19.53 -3.33
CA PHE A 578 -0.80 -19.30 -4.72
C PHE A 578 -1.65 -20.47 -5.25
N VAL A 579 -1.21 -21.72 -5.09
CA VAL A 579 -1.99 -22.90 -5.52
C VAL A 579 -3.34 -22.92 -4.81
N ARG A 580 -3.39 -22.61 -3.50
CA ARG A 580 -4.62 -22.60 -2.71
C ARG A 580 -5.62 -21.54 -3.20
N VAL A 581 -5.18 -20.30 -3.43
CA VAL A 581 -6.07 -19.21 -3.86
C VAL A 581 -6.50 -19.36 -5.32
N LEU A 582 -5.57 -19.73 -6.22
CA LEU A 582 -5.86 -19.97 -7.64
C LEU A 582 -6.84 -21.14 -7.83
N SER A 583 -6.90 -22.09 -6.91
CA SER A 583 -7.88 -23.20 -6.91
C SER A 583 -9.32 -22.80 -6.53
N THR A 584 -9.63 -21.51 -6.32
CA THR A 584 -10.97 -21.03 -5.89
C THR A 584 -11.82 -20.39 -7.00
N VAL A 585 -11.25 -20.24 -8.19
CA VAL A 585 -11.91 -19.66 -9.37
C VAL A 585 -12.48 -20.76 -10.27
N ASP A 586 -13.45 -20.43 -11.12
CA ASP A 586 -14.13 -21.43 -11.96
C ASP A 586 -13.34 -21.78 -13.22
N ALA A 587 -12.52 -20.84 -13.71
CA ALA A 587 -11.59 -21.06 -14.80
C ALA A 587 -10.37 -20.12 -14.67
N LEU A 588 -9.21 -20.59 -15.13
CA LEU A 588 -7.93 -19.92 -14.92
C LEU A 588 -7.11 -19.89 -16.21
N VAL A 589 -6.72 -18.70 -16.65
CA VAL A 589 -5.61 -18.47 -17.58
C VAL A 589 -4.40 -18.03 -16.78
N LEU A 590 -3.29 -18.76 -16.89
CA LEU A 590 -2.07 -18.51 -16.13
C LEU A 590 -0.93 -18.14 -17.10
N ALA A 591 -0.42 -16.92 -17.01
CA ALA A 591 0.78 -16.49 -17.70
C ALA A 591 2.04 -16.90 -16.92
N ASP A 592 3.20 -16.94 -17.58
CA ASP A 592 4.48 -17.10 -16.89
C ASP A 592 4.86 -15.86 -16.06
N VAL A 593 5.80 -16.06 -15.13
CA VAL A 593 6.20 -15.09 -14.11
C VAL A 593 6.74 -13.79 -14.74
N TYR A 594 6.22 -12.64 -14.31
CA TYR A 594 6.86 -11.36 -14.56
C TYR A 594 8.12 -11.23 -13.68
N PRO A 595 9.34 -11.21 -14.25
CA PRO A 595 10.56 -11.37 -13.48
C PRO A 595 10.92 -10.16 -12.61
N ALA A 596 10.47 -8.96 -12.99
CA ALA A 596 10.79 -7.69 -12.31
C ALA A 596 12.31 -7.46 -12.05
N GLY A 597 13.18 -8.03 -12.90
CA GLY A 597 14.64 -7.95 -12.78
C GLY A 597 15.31 -9.16 -12.13
N GLU A 598 14.55 -10.13 -11.62
CA GLU A 598 15.09 -11.36 -11.03
C GLU A 598 15.51 -12.38 -12.09
N ALA A 599 16.55 -13.16 -11.78
CA ALA A 599 16.89 -14.36 -12.55
C ALA A 599 15.86 -15.48 -12.29
N PRO A 600 15.55 -16.33 -13.30
CA PRO A 600 14.65 -17.47 -13.11
C PRO A 600 15.10 -18.42 -11.99
N LEU A 601 14.16 -18.80 -11.12
CA LEU A 601 14.38 -19.79 -10.07
C LEU A 601 13.73 -21.13 -10.43
N VAL A 602 14.45 -22.22 -10.17
CA VAL A 602 13.99 -23.59 -10.45
C VAL A 602 12.67 -23.87 -9.72
N ALA A 603 11.69 -24.40 -10.45
CA ALA A 603 10.36 -24.78 -9.95
C ALA A 603 9.50 -23.65 -9.35
N ALA A 604 9.91 -22.38 -9.49
CA ALA A 604 9.13 -21.21 -9.11
C ALA A 604 8.56 -20.45 -10.33
N ASP A 605 8.30 -21.19 -11.42
CA ASP A 605 7.79 -20.68 -12.69
C ASP A 605 6.28 -20.94 -12.89
N GLY A 606 5.66 -20.30 -13.88
CA GLY A 606 4.23 -20.46 -14.17
C GLY A 606 3.86 -21.89 -14.60
N ARG A 607 4.79 -22.66 -15.18
CA ARG A 607 4.56 -24.08 -15.52
C ARG A 607 4.54 -24.96 -14.27
N ALA A 608 5.35 -24.65 -13.26
CA ALA A 608 5.35 -25.33 -11.97
C ALA A 608 4.03 -25.10 -11.23
N LEU A 609 3.57 -23.83 -11.16
CA LEU A 609 2.23 -23.51 -10.66
C LEU A 609 1.14 -24.25 -11.44
N ALA A 610 1.19 -24.23 -12.78
CA ALA A 610 0.21 -24.94 -13.61
C ALA A 610 0.18 -26.45 -13.33
N ARG A 611 1.34 -27.11 -13.17
CA ARG A 611 1.43 -28.52 -12.78
C ARG A 611 0.85 -28.77 -11.39
N ALA A 612 1.15 -27.93 -10.40
CA ALA A 612 0.64 -28.07 -9.05
C ALA A 612 -0.89 -27.90 -8.98
N LEU A 613 -1.46 -26.96 -9.74
CA LEU A 613 -2.91 -26.76 -9.87
C LEU A 613 -3.61 -27.97 -10.50
N ARG A 614 -3.03 -28.56 -11.55
CA ARG A 614 -3.51 -29.82 -12.15
C ARG A 614 -3.53 -30.97 -11.15
N VAL A 615 -2.47 -31.13 -10.37
CA VAL A 615 -2.38 -32.15 -9.31
C VAL A 615 -3.40 -31.90 -8.19
N ALA A 616 -3.71 -30.65 -7.87
CA ALA A 616 -4.76 -30.30 -6.92
C ALA A 616 -6.19 -30.60 -7.44
N GLY A 617 -6.37 -30.75 -8.76
CA GLY A 617 -7.59 -31.27 -9.39
C GLY A 617 -8.84 -30.39 -9.28
N LYS A 618 -8.72 -29.15 -8.80
CA LYS A 618 -9.85 -28.22 -8.58
C LYS A 618 -10.13 -27.30 -9.75
N VAL A 619 -9.09 -26.91 -10.48
CA VAL A 619 -9.17 -26.04 -11.67
C VAL A 619 -8.13 -26.50 -12.67
N GLU A 620 -8.48 -26.55 -13.96
CA GLU A 620 -7.54 -26.85 -15.04
C GLU A 620 -7.00 -25.51 -15.61
N PRO A 621 -5.71 -25.18 -15.41
CA PRO A 621 -5.15 -23.92 -15.87
C PRO A 621 -4.79 -23.96 -17.36
N VAL A 622 -5.32 -23.01 -18.12
CA VAL A 622 -4.83 -22.69 -19.47
C VAL A 622 -3.54 -21.89 -19.32
N PHE A 623 -2.40 -22.55 -19.47
CA PHE A 623 -1.08 -21.91 -19.37
C PHE A 623 -0.69 -21.23 -20.69
N VAL A 624 -0.19 -20.00 -20.60
CA VAL A 624 0.37 -19.25 -21.74
C VAL A 624 1.77 -18.72 -21.40
N GLU A 625 2.67 -18.72 -22.38
CA GLU A 625 4.06 -18.29 -22.18
C GLU A 625 4.19 -16.77 -22.15
N SER A 626 3.41 -16.05 -22.97
CA SER A 626 3.40 -14.59 -23.02
C SER A 626 2.06 -14.03 -22.56
N VAL A 627 2.10 -12.86 -21.89
CA VAL A 627 0.91 -12.05 -21.61
C VAL A 627 0.21 -11.60 -22.90
N GLY A 628 0.93 -11.52 -24.02
CA GLY A 628 0.36 -11.21 -25.33
C GLY A 628 -0.66 -12.25 -25.82
N ASP A 629 -0.57 -13.50 -25.33
CA ASP A 629 -1.44 -14.61 -25.73
C ASP A 629 -2.69 -14.74 -24.82
N VAL A 630 -2.70 -14.07 -23.66
CA VAL A 630 -3.82 -14.07 -22.71
C VAL A 630 -5.16 -13.66 -23.35
N PRO A 631 -5.26 -12.63 -24.21
CA PRO A 631 -6.51 -12.29 -24.88
C PRO A 631 -7.08 -13.43 -25.73
N SER A 632 -6.24 -14.15 -26.47
CA SER A 632 -6.67 -15.27 -27.32
C SER A 632 -7.07 -16.50 -26.48
N ALA A 633 -6.32 -16.79 -25.41
CA ALA A 633 -6.67 -17.85 -24.47
C ALA A 633 -8.01 -17.57 -23.75
N LEU A 634 -8.26 -16.30 -23.38
CA LEU A 634 -9.56 -15.87 -22.85
C LEU A 634 -10.68 -16.01 -23.88
N GLN A 635 -10.49 -15.52 -25.11
CA GLN A 635 -11.51 -15.64 -26.17
C GLN A 635 -11.97 -17.08 -26.43
N ALA A 636 -11.09 -18.07 -26.29
CA ALA A 636 -11.42 -19.50 -26.42
C ALA A 636 -12.12 -20.11 -25.18
N LEU A 637 -12.02 -19.46 -24.02
CA LEU A 637 -12.48 -19.97 -22.72
C LEU A 637 -13.78 -19.32 -22.22
N LEU A 638 -14.03 -18.08 -22.63
CA LEU A 638 -15.12 -17.24 -22.13
C LEU A 638 -16.50 -17.68 -22.62
N ARG A 639 -17.51 -17.35 -21.82
CA ARG A 639 -18.93 -17.60 -22.02
C ARG A 639 -19.72 -16.33 -21.70
N ASP A 640 -20.92 -16.23 -22.26
CA ASP A 640 -21.85 -15.14 -21.94
C ASP A 640 -22.12 -15.08 -20.42
N GLY A 641 -22.12 -13.87 -19.88
CA GLY A 641 -22.31 -13.62 -18.45
C GLY A 641 -21.07 -13.90 -17.57
N ASP A 642 -19.90 -14.25 -18.11
CA ASP A 642 -18.68 -14.39 -17.30
C ASP A 642 -18.27 -13.08 -16.61
N VAL A 643 -17.57 -13.20 -15.47
CA VAL A 643 -16.81 -12.12 -14.85
C VAL A 643 -15.33 -12.42 -15.03
N VAL A 644 -14.64 -11.58 -15.80
CA VAL A 644 -13.21 -11.70 -16.09
C VAL A 644 -12.43 -10.77 -15.17
N VAL A 645 -11.49 -11.34 -14.42
CA VAL A 645 -10.55 -10.57 -13.62
C VAL A 645 -9.15 -10.74 -14.21
N THR A 646 -8.53 -9.67 -14.69
CA THR A 646 -7.09 -9.63 -14.97
C THR A 646 -6.36 -9.24 -13.69
N MET A 647 -5.35 -10.01 -13.30
CA MET A 647 -4.76 -9.90 -11.97
C MET A 647 -3.24 -10.03 -11.99
N GLY A 648 -2.56 -9.05 -11.39
CA GLY A 648 -1.12 -9.07 -11.14
C GLY A 648 -0.44 -7.72 -11.34
N ALA A 649 0.70 -7.52 -10.67
CA ALA A 649 1.42 -6.24 -10.71
C ALA A 649 2.15 -5.96 -12.05
N GLY A 650 2.45 -7.01 -12.84
CA GLY A 650 3.28 -6.93 -14.06
C GLY A 650 2.56 -6.44 -15.32
N SER A 651 3.06 -6.89 -16.47
CA SER A 651 2.57 -6.56 -17.82
C SER A 651 1.09 -6.89 -18.07
N ILE A 652 0.48 -7.77 -17.29
CA ILE A 652 -0.93 -8.15 -17.42
C ILE A 652 -1.91 -6.97 -17.34
N GLY A 653 -1.52 -5.85 -16.73
CA GLY A 653 -2.30 -4.59 -16.75
C GLY A 653 -2.53 -3.98 -18.14
N GLN A 654 -1.90 -4.51 -19.20
CA GLN A 654 -2.17 -4.15 -20.59
C GLN A 654 -3.34 -4.95 -21.20
N VAL A 655 -3.64 -6.14 -20.68
CA VAL A 655 -4.67 -7.06 -21.20
C VAL A 655 -6.07 -6.41 -21.26
N PRO A 656 -6.52 -5.60 -20.28
CA PRO A 656 -7.83 -4.94 -20.37
C PRO A 656 -7.98 -4.08 -21.62
N ALA A 657 -6.93 -3.33 -21.99
CA ALA A 657 -6.95 -2.49 -23.19
C ALA A 657 -7.03 -3.34 -24.48
N LEU A 658 -6.29 -4.45 -24.54
CA LEU A 658 -6.31 -5.40 -25.67
C LEU A 658 -7.69 -6.05 -25.84
N LEU A 659 -8.34 -6.44 -24.73
CA LEU A 659 -9.69 -7.02 -24.76
C LEU A 659 -10.74 -5.99 -25.21
N THR A 660 -10.66 -4.74 -24.76
CA THR A 660 -11.61 -3.69 -25.18
C THR A 660 -11.40 -3.21 -26.62
N ALA A 661 -10.15 -3.17 -27.10
CA ALA A 661 -9.83 -2.75 -28.47
C ALA A 661 -10.34 -3.76 -29.51
N ASN A 662 -10.26 -5.06 -29.21
CA ASN A 662 -10.73 -6.14 -30.09
C ASN A 662 -12.27 -6.35 -30.06
N ALA A 663 -13.01 -5.57 -29.27
CA ALA A 663 -14.47 -5.63 -29.16
C ALA A 663 -15.19 -4.47 -29.90
N SER A 664 -14.43 -3.67 -30.65
CA SER A 664 -14.89 -2.57 -31.52
C SER A 664 -14.80 -2.95 -32.99
#